data_AF-A0A5C6CIB8-F1
#
_entry.id   AF-A0A5C6CIB8-F1
#
_cell.length_a   1.000
_cell.length_b   1.000
_cell.length_c   1.000
_cell.angle_alpha   90.00
_cell.angle_beta   90.00
_cell.angle_gamma   90.00
#
_symmetry.space_group_name_H-M   'P 1'
#
loop_
_entity.id
_entity.type
_entity.pdbx_description
1 polymer ?
#
loop_
_entity_poly.entity_id
_entity_poly.type
_entity_poly.pdbx_seq_one_letter_code
_entity_poly.pdbx_strand_id
1 'polypeptide(L)'
;MSHRSSSRSGPLSSSPANPSSGGPGQADSHWPVESVRDIIARLGTPPRDVVEAWCLQVQAIANDIQTRSGEPLPPIDLRSWWVDTRGAVGLRSSGYQARDANLTPDSDQDAIAINDQRVRDFRDQVLQAHVAHPQDQNQPAPAAMTEATLSIDANVTPESETHARKTLSCKHPKALVLITAALVIITGLGSLWWYLGRNTTGVDARGGTLSMTPKRPQPERFSNEETSRSQPPPTSATFDTGTSFEGDGKSLKLESFGSSSNAANEHRVDAPWMDAKPSPESDSMKPKSSDPSADAPVREDDFLKTSSIARPEQTTESNGIGTTAHEERTNANENELPESPQIVRTMQIQSIQLPPTDDTQTAPKIDSLSLNPHPSGVGIPIENLTLEFPLDIPIAMDANDGVGEHHSEGFTIRDTRNEIAIASLTRQSNSFTFTWSEHAKASSQAGALLNGRLRDARGNMTYLRPRVEADPWTLSFDEFDFHPSWELSGGLPANVSRLAIDFELPDEVEQAWIAPFDPASPRRTTGVAVLSLRDRETVQIGIRFEVKCTTKLSCRMRIAGRLDPTFAWQTFTSAGLADFANQLLTQADQLQKQTVQIEALYDRANTDTRRVIRPRRSDLKSQSERVTELSRRVAELQSLTALLQTTTKVHFKIFVEWPDMEQIILTQQG
;
A
#
# COMPACT_ATOMS: atom_id res chain seq x y z
N MET A 1 -47.04 57.38 38.67
CA MET A 1 -46.10 56.99 39.74
C MET A 1 -44.83 56.51 39.04
N SER A 2 -43.97 57.36 38.46
CA SER A 2 -43.11 58.43 39.02
C SER A 2 -42.03 57.92 39.96
N HIS A 3 -40.79 57.86 39.45
CA HIS A 3 -39.45 58.09 40.06
C HIS A 3 -38.45 57.48 39.05
N ARG A 4 -37.60 58.15 38.26
CA ARG A 4 -36.79 59.39 38.32
C ARG A 4 -35.78 59.47 39.48
N SER A 5 -34.52 59.17 39.15
CA SER A 5 -33.27 59.68 39.76
C SER A 5 -32.10 59.25 38.83
N SER A 6 -31.53 60.14 38.01
CA SER A 6 -30.44 61.10 38.34
C SER A 6 -29.08 60.39 38.54
N SER A 7 -28.22 60.29 37.52
CA SER A 7 -27.19 61.26 37.11
C SER A 7 -26.05 61.47 38.12
N ARG A 8 -24.83 61.00 37.78
CA ARG A 8 -23.59 61.74 38.08
C ARG A 8 -22.43 61.32 37.18
N SER A 9 -21.69 62.33 36.77
CA SER A 9 -20.65 62.37 35.74
C SER A 9 -19.28 62.74 36.34
N GLY A 10 -18.22 62.10 35.83
CA GLY A 10 -16.83 62.60 35.71
C GLY A 10 -15.84 62.24 36.83
N PRO A 11 -14.50 62.38 36.63
CA PRO A 11 -13.75 62.65 35.39
C PRO A 11 -12.48 61.76 35.17
N LEU A 12 -11.76 62.11 34.10
CA LEU A 12 -10.52 61.58 33.48
C LEU A 12 -9.33 61.18 34.37
N SER A 13 -8.50 60.30 33.77
CA SER A 13 -7.01 60.21 33.83
C SER A 13 -6.39 59.08 34.67
N SER A 14 -5.91 58.03 33.98
CA SER A 14 -4.47 57.66 33.90
C SER A 14 -4.28 56.22 33.39
N SER A 15 -3.69 56.07 32.20
CA SER A 15 -2.80 54.95 31.86
C SER A 15 -1.53 55.08 32.73
N PRO A 16 -0.82 54.01 33.12
CA PRO A 16 -0.38 52.93 32.22
C PRO A 16 -0.33 51.50 32.81
N ALA A 17 -0.16 50.52 31.92
CA ALA A 17 0.62 49.27 32.05
C ALA A 17 -0.13 48.03 31.50
N ASN A 18 0.44 47.48 30.43
CA ASN A 18 0.20 46.12 29.93
C ASN A 18 0.30 45.08 31.05
N PRO A 19 -0.51 44.02 30.97
CA PRO A 19 0.07 42.69 30.85
C PRO A 19 -0.53 41.89 29.67
N SER A 20 0.37 41.52 28.75
CA SER A 20 0.43 40.24 28.03
C SER A 20 -0.88 39.51 27.69
N SER A 21 -1.29 39.65 26.44
CA SER A 21 -1.65 38.55 25.51
C SER A 21 -2.04 37.20 26.12
N GLY A 22 -3.32 37.03 26.44
CA GLY A 22 -3.97 35.72 26.43
C GLY A 22 -4.37 35.37 24.99
N GLY A 23 -3.63 34.45 24.36
CA GLY A 23 -3.99 33.89 23.06
C GLY A 23 -5.18 32.92 23.18
N PRO A 24 -6.14 32.93 22.25
CA PRO A 24 -7.26 31.99 22.29
C PRO A 24 -6.83 30.59 21.80
N GLY A 25 -6.76 29.66 22.75
CA GLY A 25 -7.30 28.30 22.66
C GLY A 25 -7.05 27.48 21.40
N GLN A 26 -5.85 26.93 21.29
CA GLN A 26 -5.59 25.73 20.50
C GLN A 26 -6.40 24.59 21.14
N ALA A 27 -7.50 24.19 20.49
CA ALA A 27 -8.26 23.02 20.87
C ALA A 27 -7.45 21.77 20.45
N ASP A 28 -6.40 21.49 21.22
CA ASP A 28 -5.73 20.19 21.17
C ASP A 28 -6.80 19.14 21.48
N SER A 29 -7.09 18.30 20.50
CA SER A 29 -7.79 17.02 20.69
C SER A 29 -6.88 16.10 21.50
N HIS A 30 -6.68 16.47 22.77
CA HIS A 30 -5.86 15.79 23.73
C HIS A 30 -6.62 14.56 24.22
N TRP A 31 -6.75 13.55 23.35
CA TRP A 31 -6.94 12.20 23.84
C TRP A 31 -5.88 11.98 24.93
N PRO A 32 -6.22 11.37 26.08
CA PRO A 32 -5.30 11.21 27.18
C PRO A 32 -4.18 10.26 26.75
N VAL A 33 -3.12 10.84 26.20
CA VAL A 33 -1.90 10.15 25.82
C VAL A 33 -1.07 10.05 27.09
N GLU A 34 -0.92 8.83 27.61
CA GLU A 34 -0.13 8.54 28.80
C GLU A 34 1.27 8.06 28.38
N SER A 35 2.32 8.47 29.09
CA SER A 35 3.67 8.01 28.77
C SER A 35 3.82 6.53 29.14
N VAL A 36 4.68 5.80 28.43
CA VAL A 36 4.97 4.38 28.75
C VAL A 36 5.42 4.24 30.20
N ARG A 37 6.22 5.20 30.69
CA ARG A 37 6.63 5.26 32.10
C ARG A 37 5.46 5.39 33.07
N ASP A 38 4.53 6.30 32.80
CA ASP A 38 3.38 6.55 33.68
C ASP A 38 2.44 5.34 33.69
N ILE A 39 2.24 4.69 32.54
CA ILE A 39 1.49 3.43 32.44
C ILE A 39 2.13 2.34 33.30
N ILE A 40 3.45 2.16 33.24
CA ILE A 40 4.16 1.16 34.05
C ILE A 40 4.08 1.52 35.54
N ALA A 41 4.20 2.80 35.89
CA ALA A 41 4.08 3.25 37.28
C ALA A 41 2.67 2.99 37.84
N ARG A 42 1.63 3.13 37.01
CA ARG A 42 0.22 2.97 37.40
C ARG A 42 -0.26 1.52 37.37
N LEU A 43 0.16 0.73 36.38
CA LEU A 43 -0.33 -0.63 36.13
C LEU A 43 0.67 -1.74 36.48
N GLY A 44 1.93 -1.40 36.74
CA GLY A 44 3.02 -2.36 36.94
C GLY A 44 3.68 -2.79 35.63
N THR A 45 4.59 -3.78 35.72
CA THR A 45 5.27 -4.32 34.53
C THR A 45 4.26 -4.96 33.59
N PRO A 46 4.19 -4.56 32.30
CA PRO A 46 3.29 -5.16 31.33
C PRO A 46 3.66 -6.64 31.05
N PRO A 47 2.67 -7.48 30.68
CA PRO A 47 2.92 -8.84 30.20
C PRO A 47 3.92 -8.89 29.04
N ARG A 48 4.69 -9.98 28.95
CA ARG A 48 5.81 -10.10 28.00
C ARG A 48 5.38 -9.95 26.54
N ASP A 49 4.23 -10.50 26.18
CA ASP A 49 3.62 -10.39 24.85
C ASP A 49 3.29 -8.94 24.45
N VAL A 50 2.82 -8.13 25.41
CA VAL A 50 2.59 -6.69 25.20
C VAL A 50 3.90 -5.96 24.95
N VAL A 51 4.95 -6.30 25.72
CA VAL A 51 6.30 -5.72 25.52
C VAL A 51 6.85 -6.08 24.14
N GLU A 52 6.72 -7.32 23.68
CA GLU A 52 7.16 -7.72 22.34
C GLU A 52 6.39 -6.96 21.25
N ALA A 53 5.07 -6.79 21.41
CA ALA A 53 4.26 -6.00 20.48
C ALA A 53 4.70 -4.53 20.44
N TRP A 54 5.04 -3.95 21.59
CA TRP A 54 5.60 -2.60 21.68
C TRP A 54 6.98 -2.50 21.03
N CYS A 55 7.87 -3.49 21.24
CA CYS A 55 9.18 -3.54 20.59
C CYS A 55 9.08 -3.59 19.06
N LEU A 56 8.13 -4.34 18.51
CA LEU A 56 7.87 -4.37 17.05
C LEU A 56 7.46 -3.00 16.51
N GLN A 57 6.63 -2.26 17.25
CA GLN A 57 6.22 -0.91 16.88
C GLN A 57 7.36 0.09 16.98
N VAL A 58 8.19 0.00 18.03
CA VAL A 58 9.42 0.80 18.19
C VAL A 58 10.39 0.52 17.04
N GLN A 59 10.57 -0.74 16.61
CA GLN A 59 11.40 -1.08 15.46
C GLN A 59 10.86 -0.45 14.17
N ALA A 60 9.54 -0.47 13.95
CA ALA A 60 8.93 0.17 12.79
C ALA A 60 9.16 1.70 12.78
N ILE A 61 9.08 2.35 13.95
CA ILE A 61 9.38 3.78 14.12
C ILE A 61 10.87 4.06 13.86
N ALA A 62 11.78 3.21 14.36
CA ALA A 62 13.20 3.34 14.13
C ALA A 62 13.55 3.27 12.63
N ASN A 63 12.94 2.31 11.91
CA ASN A 63 13.12 2.17 10.47
C ASN A 63 12.58 3.38 9.69
N ASP A 64 11.42 3.94 10.07
CA ASP A 64 10.88 5.16 9.44
C ASP A 64 11.81 6.36 9.63
N ILE A 65 12.29 6.58 10.87
CA ILE A 65 13.21 7.68 11.19
C ILE A 65 14.53 7.51 10.42
N GLN A 66 15.11 6.32 10.40
CA GLN A 66 16.34 6.04 9.66
C GLN A 66 16.16 6.28 8.17
N THR A 67 15.05 5.81 7.58
CA THR A 67 14.77 6.01 6.15
C THR A 67 14.58 7.49 5.80
N ARG A 68 13.96 8.27 6.69
CA ARG A 68 13.64 9.67 6.44
C ARG A 68 14.79 10.64 6.72
N SER A 69 15.58 10.37 7.75
CA SER A 69 16.61 11.28 8.25
C SER A 69 18.04 10.79 8.06
N GLY A 70 18.23 9.48 7.79
CA GLY A 70 19.53 8.83 7.84
C GLY A 70 20.10 8.69 9.25
N GLU A 71 19.37 9.13 10.28
CA GLU A 71 19.81 9.07 11.68
C GLU A 71 19.15 7.91 12.42
N PRO A 72 19.85 7.30 13.41
CA PRO A 72 19.27 6.26 14.24
C PRO A 72 18.25 6.86 15.23
N LEU A 73 17.48 5.98 15.86
CA LEU A 73 16.55 6.31 16.93
C LEU A 73 17.30 7.00 18.09
N PRO A 74 16.76 8.09 18.66
CA PRO A 74 17.38 8.74 19.82
C PRO A 74 17.46 7.78 21.02
N PRO A 75 18.32 8.07 22.02
CA PRO A 75 18.36 7.31 23.27
C PRO A 75 16.97 7.14 23.88
N ILE A 76 16.66 5.93 24.34
CA ILE A 76 15.35 5.60 24.88
C ILE A 76 15.14 6.24 26.26
N ASP A 77 14.13 7.11 26.35
CA ASP A 77 13.55 7.61 27.61
C ASP A 77 12.05 7.30 27.63
N LEU A 78 11.61 6.39 28.50
CA LEU A 78 10.20 5.98 28.59
C LEU A 78 9.20 7.12 28.86
N ARG A 79 9.66 8.33 29.22
CA ARG A 79 8.82 9.54 29.33
C ARG A 79 8.46 10.17 27.98
N SER A 80 9.32 10.02 26.97
CA SER A 80 9.08 10.57 25.63
C SER A 80 8.28 9.62 24.73
N TRP A 81 8.22 8.35 25.12
CA TRP A 81 7.37 7.34 24.52
C TRP A 81 5.98 7.33 25.17
N TRP A 82 4.95 7.18 24.37
CA TRP A 82 3.57 7.20 24.82
C TRP A 82 2.77 6.05 24.22
N VAL A 83 1.66 5.70 24.86
CA VAL A 83 0.73 4.69 24.35
C VAL A 83 -0.63 5.34 24.12
N ASP A 84 -1.19 5.13 22.93
CA ASP A 84 -2.52 5.62 22.58
C ASP A 84 -3.63 4.74 23.20
N THR A 85 -4.89 5.16 23.05
CA THR A 85 -6.05 4.41 23.57
C THR A 85 -6.25 3.05 22.90
N ARG A 86 -5.59 2.78 21.78
CA ARG A 86 -5.60 1.50 21.04
C ARG A 86 -4.42 0.61 21.40
N GLY A 87 -3.54 1.04 22.32
CA GLY A 87 -2.36 0.29 22.71
C GLY A 87 -1.17 0.46 21.77
N ALA A 88 -1.22 1.43 20.85
CA ALA A 88 -0.11 1.73 19.94
C ALA A 88 0.92 2.64 20.61
N VAL A 89 2.20 2.30 20.47
CA VAL A 89 3.34 3.05 21.01
C VAL A 89 3.80 4.08 19.99
N GLY A 90 3.96 5.32 20.44
CA GLY A 90 4.50 6.42 19.63
C GLY A 90 5.61 7.18 20.34
N LEU A 91 6.43 7.91 19.57
CA LEU A 91 7.44 8.84 20.07
C LEU A 91 6.89 10.27 19.97
N ARG A 92 6.94 11.06 21.06
CA ARG A 92 6.46 12.45 21.05
C ARG A 92 7.50 13.36 20.38
N SER A 93 7.15 13.97 19.25
CA SER A 93 8.08 14.79 18.43
C SER A 93 8.60 16.06 19.13
N SER A 94 7.96 16.52 20.21
CA SER A 94 8.22 17.84 20.82
C SER A 94 9.48 17.93 21.69
N GLY A 95 10.32 16.90 21.70
CA GLY A 95 11.45 16.79 22.62
C GLY A 95 12.69 16.16 22.02
N TYR A 96 12.89 16.24 20.70
CA TYR A 96 14.16 15.91 20.04
C TYR A 96 15.25 16.86 20.57
N GLN A 97 15.75 16.61 21.78
CA GLN A 97 16.91 17.29 22.32
C GLN A 97 18.14 16.81 21.56
N ALA A 98 19.02 17.77 21.33
CA ALA A 98 20.12 17.72 20.39
C ALA A 98 20.88 16.38 20.41
N ARG A 99 20.99 15.82 19.20
CA ARG A 99 22.04 14.93 18.68
C ARG A 99 23.12 14.62 19.72
N ASP A 100 23.20 13.34 20.12
CA ASP A 100 24.33 12.84 20.88
C ASP A 100 25.58 13.02 19.99
N ALA A 101 26.32 14.13 20.20
CA ALA A 101 27.35 14.59 19.27
C ALA A 101 28.50 13.58 19.08
N ASN A 102 28.54 12.54 19.92
CA ASN A 102 29.54 11.49 19.92
C ASN A 102 29.14 10.24 19.11
N LEU A 103 27.92 10.17 18.56
CA LEU A 103 27.39 8.99 17.85
C LEU A 103 26.79 9.39 16.50
N THR A 104 27.62 9.88 15.59
CA THR A 104 27.26 9.89 14.17
C THR A 104 27.61 8.53 13.57
N PRO A 105 26.63 7.74 13.08
CA PRO A 105 26.95 6.49 12.42
C PRO A 105 27.78 6.77 11.16
N ASP A 106 28.88 6.04 10.98
CA ASP A 106 29.74 6.17 9.79
C ASP A 106 29.13 5.44 8.58
N SER A 107 28.16 4.55 8.80
CA SER A 107 27.46 3.78 7.77
C SER A 107 26.00 3.46 8.12
N ASP A 108 25.18 3.12 7.12
CA ASP A 108 23.79 2.67 7.33
C ASP A 108 23.71 1.40 8.20
N GLN A 109 24.72 0.52 8.12
CA GLN A 109 24.79 -0.68 8.96
C GLN A 109 24.99 -0.34 10.44
N ASP A 110 25.77 0.71 10.74
CA ASP A 110 25.95 1.18 12.12
C ASP A 110 24.64 1.74 12.67
N ALA A 111 23.88 2.47 11.85
CA ALA A 111 22.56 2.98 12.25
C ALA A 111 21.56 1.84 12.54
N ILE A 112 21.56 0.77 11.74
CA ILE A 112 20.72 -0.43 11.99
C ILE A 112 21.14 -1.08 13.32
N ALA A 113 22.45 -1.29 13.54
CA ALA A 113 22.95 -1.91 14.76
C ALA A 113 22.64 -1.08 16.02
N ILE A 114 22.73 0.25 15.91
CA ILE A 114 22.32 1.18 16.98
C ILE A 114 20.82 1.05 17.25
N ASN A 115 19.98 1.03 16.21
CA ASN A 115 18.53 0.86 16.34
C ASN A 115 18.17 -0.44 17.06
N ASP A 116 18.77 -1.56 16.66
CA ASP A 116 18.55 -2.87 17.29
C ASP A 116 18.99 -2.89 18.76
N GLN A 117 20.04 -2.12 19.10
CA GLN A 117 20.41 -1.93 20.50
C GLN A 117 19.39 -1.08 21.25
N ARG A 118 18.89 0.01 20.66
CA ARG A 118 17.86 0.86 21.28
C ARG A 118 16.54 0.13 21.52
N VAL A 119 16.12 -0.74 20.60
CA VAL A 119 14.91 -1.57 20.81
C VAL A 119 15.10 -2.57 21.96
N ARG A 120 16.31 -3.13 22.11
CA ARG A 120 16.67 -3.95 23.27
C ARG A 120 16.70 -3.14 24.56
N ASP A 121 17.28 -1.94 24.55
CA ASP A 121 17.29 -1.04 25.71
C ASP A 121 15.86 -0.67 26.13
N PHE A 122 14.96 -0.39 25.17
CA PHE A 122 13.54 -0.15 25.44
C PHE A 122 12.89 -1.33 26.15
N ARG A 123 13.08 -2.55 25.61
CA ARG A 123 12.58 -3.79 26.20
C ARG A 123 13.04 -3.95 27.64
N ASP A 124 14.34 -3.80 27.88
CA ASP A 124 14.95 -3.99 29.20
C ASP A 124 14.48 -2.93 30.19
N GLN A 125 14.38 -1.66 29.77
CA GLN A 125 13.85 -0.58 30.61
C GLN A 125 12.39 -0.84 31.00
N VAL A 126 11.53 -1.27 30.07
CA VAL A 126 10.12 -1.59 30.36
C VAL A 126 9.99 -2.74 31.35
N LEU A 127 10.82 -3.79 31.21
CA LEU A 127 10.80 -4.94 32.11
C LEU A 127 11.39 -4.64 33.50
N GLN A 128 12.39 -3.75 33.58
CA GLN A 128 13.09 -3.41 34.82
C GLN A 128 12.47 -2.24 35.61
N ALA A 129 11.64 -1.40 34.98
CA ALA A 129 11.10 -0.17 35.58
C ALA A 129 10.32 -0.38 36.89
N HIS A 130 9.84 -1.59 37.17
CA HIS A 130 9.10 -1.91 38.40
C HIS A 130 9.99 -2.33 39.59
N VAL A 131 11.27 -2.65 39.36
CA VAL A 131 12.16 -3.15 40.43
C VAL A 131 12.69 -2.03 41.33
N ALA A 132 12.57 -0.76 40.89
CA ALA A 132 12.88 0.40 41.71
C ALA A 132 11.73 0.70 42.69
N HIS A 133 11.67 -0.05 43.79
CA HIS A 133 10.73 0.17 44.88
C HIS A 133 10.97 1.58 45.50
N PRO A 134 9.96 2.45 45.59
CA PRO A 134 10.08 3.74 46.26
C PRO A 134 10.04 3.54 47.78
N GLN A 135 11.10 2.98 48.35
CA GLN A 135 11.17 2.74 49.81
C GLN A 135 12.10 3.71 50.56
N ASP A 136 12.72 4.69 49.88
CA ASP A 136 13.69 5.62 50.51
C ASP A 136 13.28 7.11 50.52
N GLN A 137 11.99 7.43 50.38
CA GLN A 137 11.50 8.82 50.54
C GLN A 137 10.94 9.16 51.93
N ASN A 138 11.19 8.32 52.95
CA ASN A 138 10.94 8.66 54.35
C ASN A 138 12.26 8.92 55.08
N GLN A 139 13.00 9.95 54.66
CA GLN A 139 14.09 10.53 55.46
C GLN A 139 13.66 11.90 55.98
N PRO A 140 13.50 12.08 57.31
CA PRO A 140 13.10 13.36 57.88
C PRO A 140 14.21 14.41 57.73
N ALA A 141 13.82 15.62 57.39
CA ALA A 141 14.68 16.79 57.21
C ALA A 141 15.59 17.03 58.43
N PRO A 142 16.91 17.22 58.27
CA PRO A 142 17.73 17.77 59.33
C PRO A 142 17.57 19.29 59.36
N ALA A 143 17.23 19.77 60.56
CA ALA A 143 17.16 21.17 60.92
C ALA A 143 18.49 21.89 60.70
N ALA A 144 18.38 23.17 60.36
CA ALA A 144 19.47 24.12 60.30
C ALA A 144 20.24 24.19 61.63
N MET A 145 21.57 24.06 61.58
CA MET A 145 22.47 24.75 62.50
C MET A 145 23.67 25.30 61.71
N THR A 146 23.72 26.62 61.70
CA THR A 146 24.88 27.48 61.53
C THR A 146 25.96 27.11 62.55
N GLU A 147 27.21 26.91 62.12
CA GLU A 147 28.37 27.60 62.69
C GLU A 147 29.65 27.32 61.88
N ALA A 148 30.43 28.38 61.74
CA ALA A 148 31.68 28.44 61.02
C ALA A 148 32.85 28.02 61.90
N THR A 149 33.87 27.33 61.35
CA THR A 149 35.27 27.66 61.66
C THR A 149 36.28 27.11 60.65
N LEU A 150 37.15 28.05 60.25
CA LEU A 150 38.48 27.97 59.62
C LEU A 150 39.39 26.76 59.96
N SER A 151 40.14 26.28 58.95
CA SER A 151 41.62 26.11 58.90
C SER A 151 42.02 25.27 57.66
N ILE A 152 42.67 25.81 56.62
CA ILE A 152 44.14 25.97 56.38
C ILE A 152 44.89 24.65 56.05
N ASP A 153 45.52 24.65 54.85
CA ASP A 153 46.65 23.86 54.29
C ASP A 153 46.60 22.31 54.35
N ALA A 154 47.19 21.51 53.44
CA ALA A 154 48.34 21.69 52.57
C ALA A 154 48.29 20.69 51.38
N ASN A 155 48.82 21.15 50.25
CA ASN A 155 49.81 20.50 49.37
C ASN A 155 50.01 18.97 49.45
N VAL A 156 50.10 18.30 48.28
CA VAL A 156 51.17 17.36 47.85
C VAL A 156 50.67 16.48 46.69
N THR A 157 51.24 16.71 45.50
CA THR A 157 51.36 15.78 44.37
C THR A 157 52.33 14.64 44.71
N PRO A 158 52.16 13.43 44.13
CA PRO A 158 53.07 13.00 43.04
C PRO A 158 52.31 12.24 41.95
N GLU A 159 52.57 12.47 40.66
CA GLU A 159 53.66 11.94 39.82
C GLU A 159 53.72 10.41 39.61
N SER A 160 53.77 10.07 38.32
CA SER A 160 54.34 8.88 37.68
C SER A 160 53.51 7.58 37.65
N GLU A 161 53.09 7.16 36.44
CA GLU A 161 53.81 6.09 35.76
C GLU A 161 53.43 5.95 34.28
N THR A 162 54.47 6.01 33.46
CA THR A 162 54.56 5.69 32.04
C THR A 162 54.46 4.19 31.78
N HIS A 163 53.79 3.76 30.71
CA HIS A 163 54.28 2.63 29.91
C HIS A 163 53.92 2.77 28.43
N ALA A 164 54.94 2.55 27.61
CA ALA A 164 54.95 2.71 26.16
C ALA A 164 54.90 1.37 25.42
N ARG A 165 54.50 1.48 24.14
CA ARG A 165 54.81 0.63 22.97
C ARG A 165 54.20 -0.78 22.88
N LYS A 166 53.48 -0.99 21.77
CA LYS A 166 53.90 -1.95 20.72
C LYS A 166 53.27 -1.60 19.35
N THR A 167 54.18 -1.28 18.42
CA THR A 167 54.00 -1.28 16.96
C THR A 167 53.89 -2.70 16.40
N LEU A 168 53.30 -2.84 15.20
CA LEU A 168 53.44 -3.87 14.14
C LEU A 168 52.05 -4.06 13.48
N SER A 169 51.82 -4.25 12.18
CA SER A 169 52.65 -4.48 11.00
C SER A 169 51.72 -4.50 9.77
N CYS A 170 52.13 -3.89 8.65
CA CYS A 170 51.46 -3.97 7.35
C CYS A 170 51.45 -5.38 6.77
N LYS A 171 50.33 -5.82 6.17
CA LYS A 171 50.32 -6.81 5.08
C LYS A 171 49.16 -6.56 4.09
N HIS A 172 49.52 -6.29 2.83
CA HIS A 172 48.68 -6.57 1.66
C HIS A 172 48.66 -8.09 1.37
N PRO A 173 47.69 -8.57 0.59
CA PRO A 173 48.08 -9.03 -0.75
C PRO A 173 47.05 -8.72 -1.87
N LYS A 174 47.58 -8.73 -3.10
CA LYS A 174 46.87 -8.72 -4.39
C LYS A 174 46.59 -10.16 -4.84
N ALA A 175 45.42 -10.38 -5.45
CA ALA A 175 45.06 -11.35 -6.51
C ALA A 175 43.51 -11.48 -6.47
N LEU A 176 42.73 -11.67 -7.54
CA LEU A 176 42.96 -12.55 -8.67
C LEU A 176 41.96 -12.23 -9.80
N VAL A 177 42.49 -12.06 -11.01
CA VAL A 177 41.80 -12.09 -12.31
C VAL A 177 41.53 -13.56 -12.65
N LEU A 178 40.26 -13.98 -12.87
CA LEU A 178 39.88 -15.23 -13.60
C LEU A 178 38.34 -15.50 -13.57
N ILE A 179 37.50 -14.61 -14.12
CA ILE A 179 36.07 -14.95 -14.37
C ILE A 179 35.60 -14.32 -15.69
N THR A 180 36.13 -14.77 -16.83
CA THR A 180 35.61 -14.39 -18.15
C THR A 180 35.59 -15.52 -19.19
N ALA A 181 36.13 -16.71 -18.88
CA ALA A 181 36.20 -17.82 -19.84
C ALA A 181 35.01 -18.83 -19.75
N ALA A 182 34.23 -18.82 -18.68
CA ALA A 182 33.15 -19.81 -18.48
C ALA A 182 31.82 -19.43 -19.16
N LEU A 183 31.63 -18.16 -19.52
CA LEU A 183 30.34 -17.63 -20.01
C LEU A 183 30.13 -17.84 -21.53
N VAL A 184 31.17 -18.19 -22.27
CA VAL A 184 31.11 -18.40 -23.73
C VAL A 184 30.77 -19.86 -24.10
N ILE A 185 30.95 -20.81 -23.19
CA ILE A 185 30.67 -22.23 -23.46
C ILE A 185 29.18 -22.58 -23.19
N ILE A 186 28.52 -21.85 -22.28
CA ILE A 186 27.12 -22.12 -21.89
C ILE A 186 26.13 -21.60 -22.95
N THR A 187 26.46 -20.53 -23.66
CA THR A 187 25.62 -19.98 -24.74
C THR A 187 25.72 -20.76 -26.06
N GLY A 188 26.80 -21.52 -26.28
CA GLY A 188 26.99 -22.32 -27.50
C GLY A 188 26.21 -23.64 -27.54
N LEU A 189 25.81 -24.20 -26.40
CA LEU A 189 25.12 -25.50 -26.33
C LEU A 189 23.58 -25.39 -26.40
N GLY A 190 23.00 -24.25 -26.00
CA GLY A 190 21.54 -24.05 -26.02
C GLY A 190 20.94 -23.83 -27.41
N SER A 191 21.71 -23.30 -28.36
CA SER A 191 21.22 -23.01 -29.72
C SER A 191 21.17 -24.25 -30.62
N LEU A 192 22.00 -25.27 -30.35
CA LEU A 192 22.01 -26.52 -31.12
C LEU A 192 20.78 -27.40 -30.81
N TRP A 193 20.27 -27.36 -29.57
CA TRP A 193 19.10 -28.15 -29.16
C TRP A 193 17.78 -27.59 -29.72
N TRP A 194 17.68 -26.27 -29.88
CA TRP A 194 16.51 -25.62 -30.48
C TRP A 194 16.35 -25.92 -31.97
N TYR A 195 17.46 -26.15 -32.69
CA TYR A 195 17.43 -26.41 -34.13
C TYR A 195 17.07 -27.85 -34.51
N LEU A 196 17.28 -28.82 -33.61
CA LEU A 196 16.97 -30.25 -33.84
C LEU A 196 15.54 -30.65 -33.47
N GLY A 197 14.81 -29.85 -32.70
CA GLY A 197 13.48 -30.20 -32.17
C GLY A 197 12.28 -29.94 -33.08
N ARG A 198 12.46 -29.49 -34.33
CA ARG A 198 11.34 -28.96 -35.14
C ARG A 198 10.79 -29.86 -36.26
N ASN A 199 11.27 -31.09 -36.43
CA ASN A 199 10.83 -31.97 -37.52
C ASN A 199 10.32 -33.35 -37.06
N THR A 200 9.17 -33.43 -36.38
CA THR A 200 8.36 -34.66 -36.32
C THR A 200 6.91 -34.38 -35.90
N THR A 201 6.05 -33.93 -36.81
CA THR A 201 4.62 -34.26 -36.73
C THR A 201 4.04 -34.48 -38.11
N GLY A 202 3.49 -35.68 -38.33
CA GLY A 202 2.73 -36.00 -39.51
C GLY A 202 2.20 -37.43 -39.47
N VAL A 203 0.88 -37.56 -39.23
CA VAL A 203 -0.06 -38.50 -39.89
C VAL A 203 0.09 -39.99 -39.44
N ASP A 204 -0.92 -40.80 -39.10
CA ASP A 204 -2.34 -40.86 -39.44
C ASP A 204 -3.18 -41.65 -38.40
N ALA A 205 -4.49 -41.43 -38.44
CA ALA A 205 -5.52 -42.12 -37.67
C ALA A 205 -5.91 -43.50 -38.24
N ARG A 206 -6.33 -44.44 -37.38
CA ARG A 206 -7.33 -45.47 -37.73
C ARG A 206 -8.01 -46.07 -36.52
N GLY A 207 -9.33 -46.22 -36.65
CA GLY A 207 -10.28 -46.50 -35.58
C GLY A 207 -10.42 -47.97 -35.19
N GLY A 208 -11.18 -48.16 -34.10
CA GLY A 208 -11.56 -49.47 -33.58
C GLY A 208 -12.72 -49.31 -32.60
N THR A 209 -13.93 -49.32 -33.12
CA THR A 209 -15.18 -49.46 -32.37
C THR A 209 -15.33 -50.89 -31.88
N LEU A 210 -15.49 -51.11 -30.57
CA LEU A 210 -16.04 -52.35 -30.04
C LEU A 210 -17.08 -52.05 -28.96
N SER A 211 -18.30 -52.45 -29.31
CA SER A 211 -19.50 -52.54 -28.49
C SER A 211 -19.43 -53.78 -27.60
N MET A 212 -19.75 -53.64 -26.30
CA MET A 212 -20.30 -54.76 -25.52
C MET A 212 -21.35 -54.28 -24.54
N THR A 213 -22.54 -54.84 -24.71
CA THR A 213 -23.77 -54.76 -23.94
C THR A 213 -23.68 -55.43 -22.55
N PRO A 214 -24.59 -55.08 -21.62
CA PRO A 214 -24.44 -55.33 -20.18
C PRO A 214 -25.05 -56.68 -19.74
N LYS A 215 -24.51 -57.27 -18.66
CA LYS A 215 -25.09 -58.44 -18.01
C LYS A 215 -25.40 -58.15 -16.53
N ARG A 216 -26.70 -58.11 -16.23
CA ARG A 216 -27.34 -58.10 -14.91
C ARG A 216 -27.49 -59.56 -14.43
N PRO A 217 -27.24 -59.86 -13.14
CA PRO A 217 -28.31 -60.37 -12.25
C PRO A 217 -28.19 -59.78 -10.82
N GLN A 218 -29.25 -59.20 -10.25
CA GLN A 218 -30.25 -59.79 -9.33
C GLN A 218 -29.75 -60.13 -7.90
N PRO A 219 -30.63 -60.01 -6.89
CA PRO A 219 -30.27 -59.53 -5.55
C PRO A 219 -30.15 -60.64 -4.50
N GLU A 220 -29.25 -60.46 -3.54
CA GLU A 220 -29.28 -61.19 -2.27
C GLU A 220 -29.51 -60.23 -1.10
N ARG A 221 -30.23 -60.78 -0.12
CA ARG A 221 -30.96 -60.15 0.97
C ARG A 221 -30.44 -60.78 2.26
N PHE A 222 -30.46 -59.99 3.35
CA PHE A 222 -30.16 -60.34 4.75
C PHE A 222 -28.64 -60.38 5.09
N SER A 223 -28.14 -59.91 6.24
CA SER A 223 -28.73 -59.60 7.55
C SER A 223 -27.85 -58.58 8.30
N ASN A 224 -28.45 -57.93 9.29
CA ASN A 224 -27.79 -57.14 10.33
C ASN A 224 -26.71 -57.94 11.06
N GLU A 225 -25.58 -57.30 11.41
CA GLU A 225 -24.97 -57.53 12.72
C GLU A 225 -24.19 -56.31 13.20
N GLU A 226 -24.53 -55.96 14.43
CA GLU A 226 -24.15 -54.81 15.20
C GLU A 226 -22.89 -55.20 15.99
N THR A 227 -21.78 -54.47 15.83
CA THR A 227 -20.65 -54.58 16.76
C THR A 227 -19.96 -53.24 16.92
N SER A 228 -20.36 -52.54 17.98
CA SER A 228 -19.63 -51.43 18.55
C SER A 228 -18.22 -51.87 18.95
N ARG A 229 -17.19 -51.23 18.39
CA ARG A 229 -15.85 -51.24 18.98
C ARG A 229 -15.22 -49.86 18.87
N SER A 230 -15.18 -49.20 20.00
CA SER A 230 -14.47 -47.96 20.31
C SER A 230 -12.97 -48.07 20.01
N GLN A 231 -12.45 -47.16 19.17
CA GLN A 231 -11.02 -46.88 19.00
C GLN A 231 -10.72 -45.43 19.45
N PRO A 232 -9.55 -45.18 20.05
CA PRO A 232 -9.14 -43.84 20.51
C PRO A 232 -8.66 -42.96 19.35
N PRO A 233 -8.66 -41.61 19.52
CA PRO A 233 -8.31 -40.69 18.44
C PRO A 233 -6.80 -40.72 18.13
N PRO A 234 -6.37 -40.66 16.86
CA PRO A 234 -4.98 -40.46 16.53
C PRO A 234 -4.58 -38.99 16.76
N THR A 235 -3.46 -38.82 17.44
CA THR A 235 -2.68 -37.60 17.59
C THR A 235 -2.34 -36.97 16.24
N SER A 236 -2.59 -35.67 16.14
CA SER A 236 -2.21 -34.78 15.04
C SER A 236 -0.70 -34.86 14.75
N ALA A 237 -0.36 -35.43 13.60
CA ALA A 237 0.99 -35.40 13.04
C ALA A 237 1.15 -34.14 12.17
N THR A 238 2.09 -33.30 12.55
CA THR A 238 2.63 -32.20 11.74
C THR A 238 3.22 -32.79 10.46
N PHE A 239 2.66 -32.41 9.30
CA PHE A 239 3.12 -32.88 7.99
C PHE A 239 4.16 -31.90 7.42
N ASP A 240 5.39 -32.38 7.25
CA ASP A 240 6.42 -31.74 6.42
C ASP A 240 6.03 -31.85 4.95
N THR A 241 5.85 -30.68 4.31
CA THR A 241 5.50 -30.58 2.89
C THR A 241 6.79 -30.35 2.10
N GLY A 242 7.41 -31.45 1.68
CA GLY A 242 8.65 -31.43 0.91
C GLY A 242 8.68 -32.53 -0.15
N THR A 243 7.81 -32.44 -1.15
CA THR A 243 7.93 -33.23 -2.39
C THR A 243 7.95 -32.28 -3.58
N SER A 244 9.17 -31.95 -4.03
CA SER A 244 9.41 -31.29 -5.31
C SER A 244 9.23 -32.32 -6.42
N PHE A 245 8.29 -32.08 -7.33
CA PHE A 245 8.08 -32.89 -8.53
C PHE A 245 8.54 -32.05 -9.73
N GLU A 246 9.69 -32.41 -10.30
CA GLU A 246 10.20 -31.85 -11.56
C GLU A 246 9.35 -32.40 -12.72
N GLY A 247 8.23 -31.72 -12.98
CA GLY A 247 7.47 -31.88 -14.21
C GLY A 247 7.88 -30.81 -15.21
N ASP A 248 8.29 -31.24 -16.41
CA ASP A 248 8.66 -30.40 -17.54
C ASP A 248 7.47 -29.49 -17.92
N GLY A 249 7.49 -28.26 -17.42
CA GLY A 249 6.36 -27.34 -17.50
C GLY A 249 6.83 -25.93 -17.22
N LYS A 250 6.34 -24.97 -18.00
CA LYS A 250 6.45 -23.54 -17.70
C LYS A 250 5.90 -23.33 -16.29
N SER A 251 6.80 -23.31 -15.31
CA SER A 251 6.50 -22.96 -13.92
C SER A 251 5.83 -21.60 -13.96
N LEU A 252 4.51 -21.57 -13.75
CA LEU A 252 3.79 -20.34 -13.45
C LEU A 252 4.50 -19.75 -12.23
N LYS A 253 5.29 -18.69 -12.45
CA LYS A 253 6.01 -18.00 -11.40
C LYS A 253 4.95 -17.29 -10.56
N LEU A 254 4.51 -17.98 -9.51
CA LEU A 254 3.49 -17.53 -8.59
C LEU A 254 4.05 -16.38 -7.75
N GLU A 255 3.63 -15.15 -8.05
CA GLU A 255 3.94 -14.00 -7.22
C GLU A 255 3.01 -14.02 -5.98
N SER A 256 3.62 -14.00 -4.80
CA SER A 256 2.88 -13.92 -3.54
C SER A 256 2.29 -12.52 -3.36
N PHE A 257 1.01 -12.46 -2.99
CA PHE A 257 0.24 -11.24 -2.77
C PHE A 257 0.85 -10.26 -1.75
N GLY A 258 1.70 -10.76 -0.83
CA GLY A 258 2.41 -9.95 0.17
C GLY A 258 3.66 -9.24 -0.36
N SER A 259 4.20 -9.69 -1.50
CA SER A 259 5.48 -9.23 -2.03
C SER A 259 5.31 -8.02 -2.94
N SER A 260 4.82 -6.89 -2.42
CA SER A 260 4.99 -5.62 -3.14
C SER A 260 6.45 -5.18 -3.00
N SER A 261 7.19 -5.28 -4.10
CA SER A 261 8.54 -4.77 -4.30
C SER A 261 8.61 -3.25 -4.13
N ASN A 262 8.71 -2.80 -2.87
CA ASN A 262 9.44 -1.59 -2.49
C ASN A 262 10.53 -1.89 -1.44
N ALA A 263 10.81 -3.19 -1.20
CA ALA A 263 11.97 -3.69 -0.49
C ALA A 263 12.75 -4.57 -1.48
N ALA A 264 13.68 -3.98 -2.22
CA ALA A 264 14.55 -4.71 -3.14
C ALA A 264 15.97 -4.16 -3.06
N ASN A 265 16.66 -4.44 -1.95
CA ASN A 265 18.03 -4.94 -2.02
C ASN A 265 18.40 -5.59 -0.67
N GLU A 266 18.01 -6.85 -0.47
CA GLU A 266 18.64 -7.68 0.56
C GLU A 266 19.21 -8.95 -0.06
N HIS A 267 20.51 -9.09 0.19
CA HIS A 267 21.32 -10.24 -0.16
C HIS A 267 20.71 -11.52 0.43
N ARG A 268 20.46 -12.48 -0.47
CA ARG A 268 20.24 -13.88 -0.15
C ARG A 268 21.43 -14.42 0.66
N VAL A 269 21.22 -14.64 1.95
CA VAL A 269 22.17 -15.34 2.82
C VAL A 269 22.09 -16.84 2.51
N ASP A 270 23.17 -17.39 1.97
CA ASP A 270 23.35 -18.83 1.81
C ASP A 270 23.52 -19.48 3.19
N ALA A 271 22.60 -20.37 3.56
CA ALA A 271 22.74 -21.25 4.72
C ALA A 271 23.38 -22.60 4.30
N PRO A 272 24.16 -23.24 5.18
CA PRO A 272 25.13 -24.28 4.82
C PRO A 272 24.45 -25.64 4.61
N TRP A 273 24.68 -26.23 3.43
CA TRP A 273 24.25 -27.59 3.08
C TRP A 273 25.15 -28.63 3.77
N MET A 274 24.52 -29.62 4.43
CA MET A 274 25.21 -30.75 5.04
C MET A 274 25.64 -31.81 4.02
N ASP A 275 26.89 -32.26 4.16
CA ASP A 275 27.53 -33.37 3.46
C ASP A 275 26.65 -34.64 3.37
N ALA A 276 26.42 -35.11 2.14
CA ALA A 276 25.97 -36.47 1.86
C ALA A 276 27.02 -37.18 0.98
N LYS A 277 27.54 -38.30 1.50
CA LYS A 277 28.59 -39.15 0.92
C LYS A 277 28.21 -39.74 -0.45
N PRO A 278 29.18 -39.98 -1.35
CA PRO A 278 28.95 -40.72 -2.59
C PRO A 278 29.16 -42.23 -2.39
N SER A 279 28.40 -43.04 -3.13
CA SER A 279 28.61 -44.47 -3.33
C SER A 279 27.86 -44.93 -4.59
N PRO A 280 28.29 -46.02 -5.27
CA PRO A 280 29.09 -45.87 -6.48
C PRO A 280 28.44 -46.47 -7.74
N GLU A 281 29.09 -46.13 -8.86
CA GLU A 281 29.24 -46.83 -10.14
C GLU A 281 28.28 -47.97 -10.53
N SER A 282 27.73 -47.85 -11.74
CA SER A 282 27.37 -49.00 -12.56
C SER A 282 27.59 -48.68 -14.04
N ASP A 283 28.62 -49.32 -14.58
CA ASP A 283 28.93 -49.47 -16.00
C ASP A 283 27.76 -50.07 -16.80
N SER A 284 27.51 -49.58 -18.03
CA SER A 284 27.59 -50.46 -19.22
C SER A 284 27.17 -49.80 -20.55
N MET A 285 28.11 -49.93 -21.49
CA MET A 285 27.93 -50.31 -22.90
C MET A 285 27.30 -49.33 -23.91
N LYS A 286 28.19 -48.72 -24.70
CA LYS A 286 27.99 -48.33 -26.10
C LYS A 286 27.82 -49.57 -26.99
N PRO A 287 27.21 -49.39 -28.18
CA PRO A 287 27.90 -49.81 -29.39
C PRO A 287 27.97 -48.72 -30.47
N LYS A 288 28.81 -49.04 -31.45
CA LYS A 288 29.54 -48.23 -32.42
C LYS A 288 29.17 -48.71 -33.82
N SER A 289 28.99 -47.78 -34.78
CA SER A 289 29.15 -47.92 -36.25
C SER A 289 28.13 -47.01 -36.95
N SER A 290 28.34 -46.42 -38.13
CA SER A 290 29.48 -46.19 -39.03
C SER A 290 28.93 -45.28 -40.14
N ASP A 291 29.72 -44.30 -40.58
CA ASP A 291 29.59 -43.64 -41.90
C ASP A 291 29.71 -44.68 -43.04
N PRO A 292 29.27 -44.45 -44.31
CA PRO A 292 29.64 -43.24 -45.08
C PRO A 292 28.70 -42.78 -46.25
N SER A 293 29.17 -41.72 -46.91
CA SER A 293 29.08 -41.38 -48.35
C SER A 293 28.05 -40.36 -48.85
N ALA A 294 28.63 -39.22 -49.24
CA ALA A 294 28.46 -38.45 -50.48
C ALA A 294 27.43 -38.92 -51.51
N ASP A 295 26.56 -37.99 -51.95
CA ASP A 295 26.52 -37.51 -53.34
C ASP A 295 25.49 -36.36 -53.50
N ALA A 296 25.94 -35.28 -54.15
CA ALA A 296 25.12 -34.33 -54.90
C ALA A 296 25.07 -34.84 -56.37
N PRO A 297 24.21 -34.36 -57.33
CA PRO A 297 23.80 -32.95 -57.45
C PRO A 297 22.47 -32.65 -58.22
N VAL A 298 22.24 -31.34 -58.43
CA VAL A 298 21.55 -30.65 -59.55
C VAL A 298 20.08 -30.98 -59.86
N ARG A 299 19.22 -29.95 -59.76
CA ARG A 299 18.26 -29.62 -60.82
C ARG A 299 17.81 -28.16 -60.78
N GLU A 300 17.85 -27.57 -61.98
CA GLU A 300 17.53 -26.20 -62.37
C GLU A 300 16.02 -25.94 -62.51
N ASP A 301 15.73 -24.65 -62.74
CA ASP A 301 14.57 -24.05 -63.42
C ASP A 301 13.25 -23.85 -62.64
N ASP A 302 12.48 -22.78 -62.83
CA ASP A 302 12.65 -21.43 -63.39
C ASP A 302 11.27 -20.72 -63.17
N PHE A 303 11.19 -19.41 -63.41
CA PHE A 303 9.97 -18.62 -63.73
C PHE A 303 9.03 -18.04 -62.63
N LEU A 304 9.19 -16.71 -62.46
CA LEU A 304 8.21 -15.60 -62.57
C LEU A 304 7.75 -14.79 -61.34
N LYS A 305 8.16 -13.50 -61.41
CA LYS A 305 7.34 -12.26 -61.45
C LYS A 305 6.96 -11.51 -60.16
N THR A 306 7.43 -10.24 -60.15
CA THR A 306 6.74 -8.98 -59.78
C THR A 306 6.35 -8.81 -58.29
N SER A 307 6.64 -7.71 -57.59
CA SER A 307 6.59 -6.30 -57.98
C SER A 307 7.45 -5.42 -57.06
N SER A 308 7.91 -4.32 -57.64
CA SER A 308 8.63 -3.19 -57.05
C SER A 308 7.65 -2.16 -56.48
N ILE A 309 7.91 -1.59 -55.29
CA ILE A 309 7.40 -0.27 -54.88
C ILE A 309 8.52 0.50 -54.15
N ALA A 310 8.70 1.73 -54.63
CA ALA A 310 9.80 2.66 -54.37
C ALA A 310 9.76 3.33 -52.98
N ARG A 311 10.95 3.70 -52.50
CA ARG A 311 11.19 4.58 -51.35
C ARG A 311 12.08 5.74 -51.82
N PRO A 312 11.66 7.03 -51.69
CA PRO A 312 12.52 8.14 -52.03
C PRO A 312 13.36 8.59 -50.82
N GLU A 313 14.58 9.00 -51.14
CA GLU A 313 15.50 9.76 -50.32
C GLU A 313 15.00 11.20 -50.14
N GLN A 314 15.28 11.81 -48.98
CA GLN A 314 15.66 13.22 -48.94
C GLN A 314 16.45 13.56 -47.67
N THR A 315 17.68 13.99 -47.91
CA THR A 315 18.54 14.81 -47.04
C THR A 315 17.90 16.17 -46.78
N THR A 316 18.18 16.82 -45.65
CA THR A 316 18.92 18.11 -45.56
C THR A 316 19.17 18.47 -44.09
N GLU A 317 20.38 18.97 -43.86
CA GLU A 317 20.97 19.51 -42.64
C GLU A 317 20.25 20.76 -42.10
N SER A 318 20.29 20.95 -40.77
CA SER A 318 20.11 22.27 -40.14
C SER A 318 20.81 22.29 -38.79
N ASN A 319 21.84 23.14 -38.69
CA ASN A 319 22.51 23.52 -37.46
C ASN A 319 21.61 24.43 -36.61
N GLY A 320 21.46 24.10 -35.33
CA GLY A 320 20.74 24.90 -34.35
C GLY A 320 21.38 24.79 -32.97
N ILE A 321 22.03 25.89 -32.55
CA ILE A 321 22.79 26.09 -31.32
C ILE A 321 21.90 26.05 -30.07
N GLY A 322 22.30 25.25 -29.08
CA GLY A 322 22.35 25.61 -27.66
C GLY A 322 21.07 26.03 -26.95
N THR A 323 20.46 25.10 -26.20
CA THR A 323 19.88 25.43 -24.89
C THR A 323 19.99 24.21 -23.99
N THR A 324 20.73 24.36 -22.90
CA THR A 324 20.93 23.37 -21.84
C THR A 324 19.61 23.11 -21.12
N ALA A 325 18.90 22.07 -21.54
CA ALA A 325 17.85 21.46 -20.75
C ALA A 325 18.52 20.67 -19.62
N HIS A 326 18.35 21.17 -18.39
CA HIS A 326 18.61 20.38 -17.20
C HIS A 326 17.64 19.19 -17.23
N GLU A 327 18.17 18.01 -17.53
CA GLU A 327 17.49 16.73 -17.31
C GLU A 327 17.22 16.59 -15.81
N GLU A 328 16.04 17.05 -15.38
CA GLU A 328 15.44 16.61 -14.13
C GLU A 328 14.98 15.15 -14.35
N ARG A 329 15.95 14.23 -14.29
CA ARG A 329 15.72 12.78 -14.18
C ARG A 329 15.00 12.53 -12.86
N THR A 330 13.69 12.72 -12.89
CA THR A 330 12.79 12.08 -11.94
C THR A 330 13.04 10.57 -12.05
N ASN A 331 13.30 9.94 -10.91
CA ASN A 331 13.42 8.49 -10.78
C ASN A 331 12.08 7.85 -11.20
N ALA A 332 11.87 7.71 -12.50
CA ALA A 332 10.75 6.98 -13.07
C ALA A 332 10.98 5.51 -12.71
N ASN A 333 10.33 5.10 -11.62
CA ASN A 333 10.38 3.75 -11.10
C ASN A 333 9.78 2.85 -12.20
N GLU A 334 10.61 2.10 -12.94
CA GLU A 334 10.24 1.29 -14.11
C GLU A 334 9.17 0.20 -13.84
N ASN A 335 8.65 0.11 -12.62
CA ASN A 335 7.63 -0.83 -12.18
C ASN A 335 6.22 -0.21 -11.97
N GLU A 336 5.99 1.06 -12.28
CA GLU A 336 4.64 1.63 -12.25
C GLU A 336 3.88 1.28 -13.55
N LEU A 337 2.91 0.36 -13.43
CA LEU A 337 1.95 0.06 -14.50
C LEU A 337 1.27 1.34 -14.99
N PRO A 338 1.04 1.47 -16.31
CA PRO A 338 0.43 2.66 -16.88
C PRO A 338 -0.95 2.91 -16.24
N GLU A 339 -1.17 4.15 -15.81
CA GLU A 339 -2.47 4.56 -15.27
C GLU A 339 -3.55 4.51 -16.37
N SER A 340 -4.75 4.09 -15.97
CA SER A 340 -5.93 4.01 -16.85
C SER A 340 -6.89 5.16 -16.50
N PRO A 341 -6.79 6.32 -17.17
CA PRO A 341 -7.63 7.46 -16.85
C PRO A 341 -9.11 7.15 -17.14
N GLN A 342 -9.95 7.46 -16.17
CA GLN A 342 -11.39 7.25 -16.23
C GLN A 342 -12.11 8.52 -16.69
N ILE A 343 -13.22 8.33 -17.39
CA ILE A 343 -14.05 9.45 -17.86
C ILE A 343 -14.78 10.05 -16.65
N VAL A 344 -14.63 11.36 -16.49
CA VAL A 344 -15.26 12.15 -15.42
C VAL A 344 -16.22 13.17 -16.01
N ARG A 345 -17.35 13.38 -15.35
CA ARG A 345 -18.39 14.35 -15.69
C ARG A 345 -18.47 15.40 -14.59
N THR A 346 -18.39 16.67 -14.94
CA THR A 346 -18.46 17.78 -13.98
C THR A 346 -19.91 18.19 -13.76
N MET A 347 -20.43 18.06 -12.54
CA MET A 347 -21.75 18.55 -12.16
C MET A 347 -21.66 19.95 -11.54
N GLN A 348 -22.46 20.89 -12.04
CA GLN A 348 -22.52 22.28 -11.53
C GLN A 348 -23.63 22.51 -10.50
N ILE A 349 -23.93 21.52 -9.66
CA ILE A 349 -24.97 21.67 -8.63
C ILE A 349 -24.39 22.45 -7.46
N GLN A 350 -24.82 23.71 -7.28
CA GLN A 350 -24.33 24.61 -6.21
C GLN A 350 -22.81 24.80 -6.21
N SER A 351 -22.17 24.62 -7.36
CA SER A 351 -20.72 24.74 -7.50
C SER A 351 -20.37 25.46 -8.80
N ILE A 352 -19.31 26.26 -8.77
CA ILE A 352 -18.73 26.86 -9.96
C ILE A 352 -17.41 26.18 -10.31
N GLN A 353 -17.16 25.98 -11.61
CA GLN A 353 -15.85 25.58 -12.08
C GLN A 353 -15.00 26.83 -12.27
N LEU A 354 -14.03 27.03 -11.39
CA LEU A 354 -13.04 28.08 -11.57
C LEU A 354 -12.11 27.73 -12.74
N PRO A 355 -11.71 28.72 -13.57
CA PRO A 355 -10.73 28.49 -14.61
C PRO A 355 -9.40 28.07 -13.97
N PRO A 356 -8.49 27.40 -14.73
CA PRO A 356 -7.13 27.17 -14.26
C PRO A 356 -6.50 28.48 -13.77
N THR A 357 -5.67 28.41 -12.72
CA THR A 357 -5.00 29.60 -12.15
C THR A 357 -4.20 30.39 -13.18
N ASP A 358 -3.85 29.76 -14.31
CA ASP A 358 -3.13 30.39 -15.40
C ASP A 358 -3.96 31.23 -16.36
N ASP A 359 -5.27 31.08 -16.33
CA ASP A 359 -6.21 31.75 -17.23
C ASP A 359 -6.87 32.93 -16.53
N THR A 360 -6.35 34.13 -16.80
CA THR A 360 -6.88 35.40 -16.30
C THR A 360 -7.96 36.00 -17.21
N GLN A 361 -8.20 35.43 -18.40
CA GLN A 361 -9.15 35.98 -19.38
C GLN A 361 -10.55 35.41 -19.21
N THR A 362 -10.65 34.13 -18.85
CA THR A 362 -11.94 33.49 -18.62
C THR A 362 -12.54 33.97 -17.30
N ALA A 363 -13.76 34.50 -17.38
CA ALA A 363 -14.43 35.11 -16.26
C ALA A 363 -15.78 34.41 -16.00
N PRO A 364 -15.81 33.28 -15.27
CA PRO A 364 -17.04 32.51 -15.11
C PRO A 364 -18.04 33.28 -14.22
N LYS A 365 -19.33 33.15 -14.55
CA LYS A 365 -20.42 33.81 -13.84
C LYS A 365 -20.97 32.90 -12.73
N ILE A 366 -21.17 33.48 -11.56
CA ILE A 366 -21.78 32.86 -10.38
C ILE A 366 -23.22 33.37 -10.28
N ASP A 367 -24.15 32.65 -10.90
CA ASP A 367 -25.58 33.00 -10.92
C ASP A 367 -26.36 32.43 -9.72
N SER A 368 -25.76 31.51 -8.96
CA SER A 368 -26.39 30.79 -7.83
C SER A 368 -26.56 31.64 -6.56
N LEU A 369 -25.83 32.76 -6.46
CA LEU A 369 -25.92 33.66 -5.32
C LEU A 369 -27.14 34.57 -5.52
N SER A 370 -28.15 34.38 -4.67
CA SER A 370 -29.43 35.10 -4.76
C SER A 370 -29.29 36.55 -4.35
N LEU A 371 -28.83 37.39 -5.26
CA LEU A 371 -28.92 38.84 -5.17
C LEU A 371 -30.37 39.25 -5.42
N ASN A 372 -31.27 39.03 -4.46
CA ASN A 372 -32.62 39.56 -4.62
C ASN A 372 -32.54 41.09 -4.66
N PRO A 373 -33.01 41.72 -5.76
CA PRO A 373 -33.20 43.15 -5.74
C PRO A 373 -34.24 43.44 -4.66
N HIS A 374 -33.85 44.16 -3.61
CA HIS A 374 -34.84 44.63 -2.66
C HIS A 374 -35.82 45.53 -3.42
N PRO A 375 -37.14 45.32 -3.28
CA PRO A 375 -38.14 46.07 -4.06
C PRO A 375 -38.14 47.58 -3.76
N SER A 376 -37.40 48.03 -2.74
CA SER A 376 -37.33 49.42 -2.30
C SER A 376 -36.37 50.31 -3.10
N GLY A 377 -35.59 49.78 -4.07
CA GLY A 377 -34.66 50.60 -4.88
C GLY A 377 -33.51 51.26 -4.08
N VAL A 378 -33.47 51.05 -2.77
CA VAL A 378 -32.35 51.39 -1.89
C VAL A 378 -31.48 50.14 -1.85
N GLY A 379 -30.31 50.21 -2.49
CA GLY A 379 -29.39 49.09 -2.58
C GLY A 379 -29.11 48.50 -1.20
N ILE A 380 -29.49 47.24 -0.98
CA ILE A 380 -29.01 46.52 0.20
C ILE A 380 -27.50 46.44 0.03
N PRO A 381 -26.72 46.88 1.04
CA PRO A 381 -25.28 46.78 0.98
C PRO A 381 -24.88 45.31 0.79
N ILE A 382 -23.89 45.08 -0.06
CA ILE A 382 -23.32 43.76 -0.38
C ILE A 382 -22.56 43.16 0.83
N GLU A 383 -22.69 43.76 2.01
CA GLU A 383 -21.91 43.53 3.23
C GLU A 383 -21.94 42.10 3.79
N ASN A 384 -22.73 41.19 3.21
CA ASN A 384 -22.99 39.87 3.79
C ASN A 384 -22.57 38.68 2.90
N LEU A 385 -21.72 38.89 1.88
CA LEU A 385 -21.06 37.76 1.23
C LEU A 385 -19.84 37.37 2.05
N THR A 386 -19.75 36.12 2.48
CA THR A 386 -18.61 35.58 3.21
C THR A 386 -17.93 34.47 2.41
N LEU A 387 -16.60 34.42 2.48
CA LEU A 387 -15.79 33.33 1.95
C LEU A 387 -15.39 32.44 3.12
N GLU A 388 -15.89 31.21 3.11
CA GLU A 388 -15.63 30.22 4.16
C GLU A 388 -14.76 29.09 3.63
N PHE A 389 -14.00 28.46 4.52
CA PHE A 389 -13.16 27.30 4.24
C PHE A 389 -13.41 26.21 5.30
N PRO A 390 -13.17 24.92 4.96
CA PRO A 390 -13.34 23.83 5.93
C PRO A 390 -12.18 23.78 6.95
N LEU A 391 -11.09 24.49 6.66
CA LEU A 391 -9.92 24.67 7.52
C LEU A 391 -9.59 26.16 7.61
N ASP A 392 -8.89 26.58 8.67
CA ASP A 392 -8.36 27.93 8.76
C ASP A 392 -7.20 28.10 7.75
N ILE A 393 -7.42 28.94 6.73
CA ILE A 393 -6.52 29.16 5.61
C ILE A 393 -6.27 30.67 5.53
N PRO A 394 -5.03 31.12 5.26
CA PRO A 394 -4.68 32.54 5.16
C PRO A 394 -5.22 33.21 3.89
N ILE A 395 -6.51 33.12 3.64
CA ILE A 395 -7.22 33.78 2.54
C ILE A 395 -8.35 34.59 3.16
N ALA A 396 -8.36 35.89 2.88
CA ALA A 396 -9.45 36.78 3.26
C ALA A 396 -10.12 37.36 2.03
N MET A 397 -11.39 37.73 2.18
CA MET A 397 -12.16 38.43 1.18
C MET A 397 -12.52 39.80 1.75
N ASP A 398 -12.10 40.86 1.07
CA ASP A 398 -12.36 42.24 1.47
C ASP A 398 -13.32 42.89 0.47
N ALA A 399 -14.28 43.65 0.99
CA ALA A 399 -15.11 44.51 0.17
C ALA A 399 -14.23 45.59 -0.45
N ASN A 400 -14.36 45.77 -1.76
CA ASN A 400 -13.64 46.82 -2.45
C ASN A 400 -14.43 48.12 -2.30
N ASP A 401 -14.10 48.91 -1.27
CA ASP A 401 -14.69 50.22 -1.02
C ASP A 401 -14.22 51.20 -2.11
N GLY A 402 -14.87 51.16 -3.27
CA GLY A 402 -14.49 51.96 -4.43
C GLY A 402 -14.60 53.45 -4.15
N VAL A 403 -13.49 54.13 -3.83
CA VAL A 403 -13.41 55.59 -3.61
C VAL A 403 -13.34 56.37 -4.94
N GLY A 404 -14.15 56.01 -5.94
CA GLY A 404 -14.02 56.56 -7.30
C GLY A 404 -15.26 56.32 -8.18
N GLU A 405 -15.59 57.31 -9.02
CA GLU A 405 -16.86 57.47 -9.77
C GLU A 405 -17.23 56.31 -10.74
N HIS A 406 -16.37 55.31 -10.93
CA HIS A 406 -16.59 54.20 -11.86
C HIS A 406 -16.31 52.81 -11.28
N HIS A 407 -16.18 52.66 -9.96
CA HIS A 407 -15.88 51.35 -9.39
C HIS A 407 -17.12 50.44 -9.39
N SER A 408 -17.00 49.36 -10.16
CA SER A 408 -17.85 48.20 -10.03
C SER A 408 -17.78 47.67 -8.60
N GLU A 409 -18.92 47.57 -7.94
CA GLU A 409 -19.03 46.93 -6.64
C GLU A 409 -18.45 45.51 -6.72
N GLY A 410 -17.57 45.13 -5.79
CA GLY A 410 -16.91 43.84 -5.84
C GLY A 410 -16.12 43.52 -4.59
N PHE A 411 -15.53 42.32 -4.60
CA PHE A 411 -14.67 41.83 -3.54
C PHE A 411 -13.29 41.50 -4.10
N THR A 412 -12.27 41.75 -3.30
CA THR A 412 -10.90 41.31 -3.57
C THR A 412 -10.56 40.19 -2.62
N ILE A 413 -10.12 39.06 -3.16
CA ILE A 413 -9.68 37.89 -2.39
C ILE A 413 -8.16 37.96 -2.33
N ARG A 414 -7.59 38.01 -1.12
CA ARG A 414 -6.14 38.16 -0.90
C ARG A 414 -5.56 37.05 -0.02
N ASP A 415 -4.30 36.73 -0.29
CA ASP A 415 -3.43 35.97 0.60
C ASP A 415 -3.07 36.85 1.79
N THR A 416 -3.55 36.53 2.99
CA THR A 416 -3.30 37.36 4.18
C THR A 416 -1.87 37.28 4.68
N ARG A 417 -1.08 36.27 4.29
CA ARG A 417 0.34 36.17 4.67
C ARG A 417 1.21 37.10 3.86
N ASN A 418 0.91 37.24 2.57
CA ASN A 418 1.72 38.01 1.63
C ASN A 418 1.07 39.35 1.25
N GLU A 419 -0.18 39.58 1.66
CA GLU A 419 -1.02 40.72 1.27
C GLU A 419 -1.20 40.85 -0.25
N ILE A 420 -1.12 39.73 -0.97
CA ILE A 420 -1.22 39.67 -2.43
C ILE A 420 -2.67 39.35 -2.83
N ALA A 421 -3.25 40.16 -3.72
CA ALA A 421 -4.53 39.85 -4.33
C ALA A 421 -4.42 38.60 -5.22
N ILE A 422 -5.22 37.58 -4.93
CA ILE A 422 -5.26 36.30 -5.66
C ILE A 422 -6.40 36.30 -6.69
N ALA A 423 -7.55 36.85 -6.35
CA ALA A 423 -8.71 36.87 -7.23
C ALA A 423 -9.61 38.07 -6.92
N SER A 424 -10.55 38.36 -7.82
CA SER A 424 -11.59 39.35 -7.61
C SER A 424 -12.96 38.81 -8.02
N LEU A 425 -13.99 39.22 -7.28
CA LEU A 425 -15.39 38.98 -7.59
C LEU A 425 -16.02 40.32 -7.94
N THR A 426 -16.32 40.53 -9.21
CA THR A 426 -16.94 41.78 -9.69
C THR A 426 -18.43 41.55 -9.89
N ARG A 427 -19.27 42.40 -9.28
CA ARG A 427 -20.72 42.30 -9.45
C ARG A 427 -21.11 42.80 -10.84
N GLN A 428 -21.84 41.97 -11.59
CA GLN A 428 -22.40 42.33 -12.89
C GLN A 428 -23.91 42.09 -12.87
N SER A 429 -24.68 43.18 -12.73
CA SER A 429 -26.15 43.15 -12.62
C SER A 429 -26.62 42.28 -11.44
N ASN A 430 -26.91 40.99 -11.69
CA ASN A 430 -27.45 40.02 -10.73
C ASN A 430 -26.56 38.80 -10.52
N SER A 431 -25.33 38.79 -11.04
CA SER A 431 -24.37 37.73 -10.77
C SER A 431 -22.99 38.29 -10.43
N PHE A 432 -22.15 37.43 -9.88
CA PHE A 432 -20.75 37.75 -9.65
C PHE A 432 -19.90 37.12 -10.75
N THR A 433 -18.98 37.89 -11.28
CA THR A 433 -17.99 37.40 -12.23
C THR A 433 -16.69 37.21 -11.48
N PHE A 434 -16.15 35.99 -11.51
CA PHE A 434 -14.87 35.66 -10.91
C PHE A 434 -13.73 35.92 -11.91
N THR A 435 -12.63 36.52 -11.47
CA THR A 435 -11.41 36.65 -12.27
C THR A 435 -10.18 36.41 -11.41
N TRP A 436 -9.22 35.63 -11.91
CA TRP A 436 -7.92 35.48 -11.28
C TRP A 436 -7.11 36.77 -11.39
N SER A 437 -6.38 37.11 -10.33
CA SER A 437 -5.33 38.14 -10.35
C SER A 437 -4.09 37.60 -11.07
N GLU A 438 -3.30 38.47 -11.69
CA GLU A 438 -2.01 38.10 -12.29
C GLU A 438 -1.05 37.49 -11.25
N HIS A 439 -1.19 37.88 -9.98
CA HIS A 439 -0.37 37.38 -8.89
C HIS A 439 -0.81 36.01 -8.35
N ALA A 440 -1.94 35.47 -8.81
CA ALA A 440 -2.44 34.16 -8.35
C ALA A 440 -1.42 33.03 -8.59
N LYS A 441 -0.70 33.09 -9.71
CA LYS A 441 0.35 32.11 -10.07
C LYS A 441 1.48 32.03 -9.04
N ALA A 442 1.80 33.16 -8.42
CA ALA A 442 2.88 33.26 -7.44
C ALA A 442 2.43 32.85 -6.04
N SER A 443 1.13 32.87 -5.75
CA SER A 443 0.61 32.49 -4.42
C SER A 443 0.39 30.99 -4.33
N SER A 444 1.09 30.35 -3.38
CA SER A 444 0.84 28.96 -2.99
C SER A 444 -0.61 28.71 -2.49
N GLN A 445 -1.31 29.78 -2.07
CA GLN A 445 -2.66 29.69 -1.53
C GLN A 445 -3.74 29.75 -2.62
N ALA A 446 -3.39 30.11 -3.86
CA ALA A 446 -4.37 30.20 -4.96
C ALA A 446 -5.11 28.87 -5.19
N GLY A 447 -4.40 27.74 -5.11
CA GLY A 447 -5.01 26.41 -5.23
C GLY A 447 -5.94 26.05 -4.05
N ALA A 448 -5.74 26.65 -2.87
CA ALA A 448 -6.60 26.43 -1.72
C ALA A 448 -7.97 27.11 -1.88
N LEU A 449 -8.06 28.16 -2.70
CA LEU A 449 -9.31 28.86 -3.01
C LEU A 449 -10.38 27.92 -3.61
N LEU A 450 -9.97 26.91 -4.38
CA LEU A 450 -10.88 25.89 -4.91
C LEU A 450 -11.68 25.21 -3.79
N ASN A 451 -11.08 25.02 -2.61
CA ASN A 451 -11.73 24.36 -1.49
C ASN A 451 -12.62 25.31 -0.66
N GLY A 452 -12.79 26.57 -1.08
CA GLY A 452 -13.66 27.54 -0.45
C GLY A 452 -15.13 27.41 -0.88
N ARG A 453 -16.01 28.06 -0.12
CA ARG A 453 -17.39 28.30 -0.51
C ARG A 453 -17.79 29.74 -0.23
N LEU A 454 -18.63 30.29 -1.08
CA LEU A 454 -19.27 31.59 -0.87
C LEU A 454 -20.61 31.37 -0.17
N ARG A 455 -20.85 32.08 0.92
CA ARG A 455 -22.13 32.10 1.63
C ARG A 455 -22.72 33.50 1.53
N ASP A 456 -23.99 33.58 1.12
CA ASP A 456 -24.74 34.84 1.10
C ASP A 456 -25.43 35.13 2.44
N ALA A 457 -26.02 36.33 2.56
CA ALA A 457 -26.77 36.78 3.73
C ALA A 457 -27.95 35.87 4.11
N ARG A 458 -28.41 35.03 3.18
CA ARG A 458 -29.56 34.13 3.35
C ARG A 458 -29.15 32.72 3.74
N GLY A 459 -27.85 32.46 3.78
CA GLY A 459 -27.29 31.14 4.02
C GLY A 459 -27.22 30.26 2.77
N ASN A 460 -27.50 30.77 1.57
CA ASN A 460 -27.23 30.02 0.34
C ASN A 460 -25.72 29.88 0.17
N MET A 461 -25.30 28.68 -0.20
CA MET A 461 -23.90 28.32 -0.34
C MET A 461 -23.59 27.99 -1.79
N THR A 462 -22.47 28.47 -2.29
CA THR A 462 -21.91 28.08 -3.59
C THR A 462 -20.46 27.64 -3.39
N TYR A 463 -20.17 26.39 -3.68
CA TYR A 463 -18.82 25.83 -3.60
C TYR A 463 -17.98 26.28 -4.79
N LEU A 464 -16.70 26.59 -4.54
CA LEU A 464 -15.76 27.00 -5.59
C LEU A 464 -15.08 25.83 -6.29
N ARG A 465 -15.33 24.61 -5.83
CA ARG A 465 -14.89 23.36 -6.46
C ARG A 465 -16.10 22.61 -7.00
N PRO A 466 -16.05 22.17 -8.27
CA PRO A 466 -17.13 21.41 -8.84
C PRO A 466 -17.20 20.00 -8.25
N ARG A 467 -18.41 19.43 -8.27
CA ARG A 467 -18.60 18.00 -8.01
C ARG A 467 -18.26 17.21 -9.27
N VAL A 468 -17.47 16.16 -9.10
CA VAL A 468 -17.12 15.21 -10.15
C VAL A 468 -17.96 13.95 -9.98
N GLU A 469 -18.56 13.52 -11.08
CA GLU A 469 -19.30 12.27 -11.20
C GLU A 469 -18.57 11.35 -12.19
N ALA A 470 -18.43 10.08 -11.84
CA ALA A 470 -17.86 9.07 -12.71
C ALA A 470 -18.72 7.82 -12.70
N ASP A 471 -18.57 6.98 -13.72
CA ASP A 471 -19.20 5.67 -13.72
C ASP A 471 -18.50 4.76 -12.67
N PRO A 472 -19.23 3.87 -11.97
CA PRO A 472 -18.64 2.92 -11.04
C PRO A 472 -17.64 1.99 -11.76
N TRP A 473 -16.62 1.55 -11.04
CA TRP A 473 -15.61 0.65 -11.63
C TRP A 473 -16.10 -0.79 -11.68
N THR A 474 -16.30 -1.34 -12.88
CA THR A 474 -16.68 -2.74 -13.05
C THR A 474 -15.47 -3.66 -12.82
N LEU A 475 -15.63 -4.64 -11.94
CA LEU A 475 -14.55 -5.58 -11.63
C LEU A 475 -14.33 -6.57 -12.79
N SER A 476 -13.13 -6.55 -13.39
CA SER A 476 -12.66 -7.58 -14.33
C SER A 476 -11.60 -8.46 -13.67
N PHE A 477 -11.43 -9.66 -14.22
CA PHE A 477 -10.41 -10.64 -13.81
C PHE A 477 -9.59 -11.12 -15.02
N ASP A 478 -9.62 -10.37 -16.11
CA ASP A 478 -8.76 -10.63 -17.28
C ASP A 478 -7.30 -10.31 -16.93
N GLU A 479 -7.12 -9.32 -16.07
CA GLU A 479 -5.86 -8.92 -15.45
C GLU A 479 -5.98 -9.03 -13.92
N PHE A 480 -4.84 -9.07 -13.23
CA PHE A 480 -4.80 -9.15 -11.77
C PHE A 480 -4.36 -7.85 -11.09
N ASP A 481 -3.91 -6.84 -11.86
CA ASP A 481 -3.42 -5.55 -11.35
C ASP A 481 -3.99 -4.43 -12.22
N PHE A 482 -4.86 -3.61 -11.64
CA PHE A 482 -5.53 -2.49 -12.32
C PHE A 482 -5.07 -1.17 -11.70
N HIS A 483 -5.02 -0.10 -12.50
CA HIS A 483 -4.63 1.22 -12.01
C HIS A 483 -5.55 2.34 -12.53
N PRO A 484 -6.86 2.32 -12.22
CA PRO A 484 -7.76 3.40 -12.58
C PRO A 484 -7.39 4.73 -11.90
N SER A 485 -7.61 5.83 -12.63
CA SER A 485 -7.43 7.19 -12.10
C SER A 485 -8.55 8.15 -12.50
N TRP A 486 -8.93 9.06 -11.60
CA TRP A 486 -9.98 10.06 -11.78
C TRP A 486 -9.44 11.46 -11.43
N GLU A 487 -9.64 12.43 -12.30
CA GLU A 487 -9.26 13.82 -12.02
C GLU A 487 -10.26 14.48 -11.07
N LEU A 488 -9.77 15.16 -10.02
CA LEU A 488 -10.62 15.76 -8.98
C LEU A 488 -10.72 17.28 -9.09
N SER A 489 -10.26 17.86 -10.20
CA SER A 489 -10.24 19.31 -10.46
C SER A 489 -9.46 20.15 -9.44
N GLY A 490 -8.59 19.56 -8.61
CA GLY A 490 -7.75 20.29 -7.64
C GLY A 490 -7.28 19.45 -6.45
N GLY A 491 -6.33 19.99 -5.68
CA GLY A 491 -5.79 19.32 -4.50
C GLY A 491 -6.79 19.21 -3.35
N LEU A 492 -6.80 18.09 -2.63
CA LEU A 492 -7.66 17.88 -1.46
C LEU A 492 -7.05 18.40 -0.14
N PRO A 493 -7.86 19.05 0.73
CA PRO A 493 -7.44 19.43 2.08
C PRO A 493 -7.28 18.17 2.96
N ALA A 494 -6.06 17.92 3.44
CA ALA A 494 -5.69 16.62 4.02
C ALA A 494 -6.55 16.21 5.23
N ASN A 495 -6.84 17.15 6.14
CA ASN A 495 -7.39 16.83 7.47
C ASN A 495 -8.91 16.63 7.49
N VAL A 496 -9.60 17.17 6.48
CA VAL A 496 -11.07 17.20 6.40
C VAL A 496 -11.61 16.39 5.21
N SER A 497 -10.73 15.91 4.34
CA SER A 497 -11.13 15.02 3.26
C SER A 497 -11.31 13.61 3.78
N ARG A 498 -12.33 12.92 3.25
CA ARG A 498 -12.63 11.53 3.54
C ARG A 498 -12.77 10.73 2.26
N LEU A 499 -12.34 9.49 2.32
CA LEU A 499 -12.56 8.48 1.29
C LEU A 499 -13.54 7.44 1.81
N ALA A 500 -14.46 6.98 0.97
CA ALA A 500 -15.24 5.77 1.17
C ALA A 500 -15.16 4.91 -0.09
N ILE A 501 -15.07 3.59 0.11
CA ILE A 501 -15.04 2.58 -0.94
C ILE A 501 -16.13 1.58 -0.62
N ASP A 502 -17.16 1.55 -1.46
CA ASP A 502 -18.33 0.70 -1.33
C ASP A 502 -18.39 -0.29 -2.51
N PHE A 503 -19.02 -1.44 -2.30
CA PHE A 503 -19.21 -2.44 -3.35
C PHE A 503 -20.71 -2.65 -3.60
N GLU A 504 -21.11 -2.61 -4.86
CA GLU A 504 -22.40 -3.15 -5.30
C GLU A 504 -22.17 -4.64 -5.58
N LEU A 505 -22.58 -5.52 -4.66
CA LEU A 505 -22.35 -6.97 -4.73
C LEU A 505 -23.65 -7.74 -4.91
N PRO A 506 -23.62 -8.93 -5.54
CA PRO A 506 -24.72 -9.89 -5.51
C PRO A 506 -25.08 -10.32 -4.09
N ASP A 507 -26.34 -10.69 -3.88
CA ASP A 507 -26.86 -11.14 -2.59
C ASP A 507 -26.16 -12.40 -2.07
N GLU A 508 -25.60 -13.23 -2.95
CA GLU A 508 -24.88 -14.45 -2.62
C GLU A 508 -23.44 -14.19 -2.15
N VAL A 509 -22.92 -13.00 -2.38
CA VAL A 509 -21.55 -12.61 -1.99
C VAL A 509 -21.60 -11.80 -0.70
N GLU A 510 -20.65 -12.07 0.17
CA GLU A 510 -20.36 -11.24 1.34
C GLU A 510 -18.99 -10.57 1.20
N GLN A 511 -18.90 -9.39 1.81
CA GLN A 511 -17.68 -8.61 1.90
C GLN A 511 -17.19 -8.55 3.34
N ALA A 512 -15.89 -8.77 3.53
CA ALA A 512 -15.20 -8.50 4.77
C ALA A 512 -13.92 -7.69 4.51
N TRP A 513 -13.58 -6.76 5.40
CA TRP A 513 -12.29 -6.08 5.36
C TRP A 513 -11.29 -6.81 6.26
N ILE A 514 -10.23 -7.36 5.69
CA ILE A 514 -9.09 -7.86 6.49
C ILE A 514 -8.27 -6.69 7.01
N ALA A 515 -8.06 -5.69 6.15
CA ALA A 515 -7.39 -4.44 6.50
C ALA A 515 -8.27 -3.30 5.98
N PRO A 516 -9.09 -2.66 6.82
CA PRO A 516 -9.86 -1.50 6.40
C PRO A 516 -8.91 -0.35 6.06
N PHE A 517 -9.26 0.45 5.06
CA PHE A 517 -8.52 1.68 4.78
C PHE A 517 -8.84 2.75 5.83
N ASP A 518 -7.93 3.70 6.06
CA ASP A 518 -8.20 4.85 6.92
C ASP A 518 -9.01 5.89 6.15
N PRO A 519 -10.31 6.10 6.47
CA PRO A 519 -11.13 7.08 5.76
C PRO A 519 -10.62 8.51 5.98
N ALA A 520 -9.90 8.80 7.07
CA ALA A 520 -9.41 10.14 7.40
C ALA A 520 -8.15 10.54 6.62
N SER A 521 -7.44 9.58 6.02
CA SER A 521 -6.15 9.81 5.33
C SER A 521 -6.20 9.43 3.85
N PRO A 522 -7.04 10.09 3.02
CA PRO A 522 -7.22 9.70 1.62
C PRO A 522 -5.97 9.88 0.76
N ARG A 523 -5.00 10.70 1.20
CA ARG A 523 -3.78 11.00 0.43
C ARG A 523 -2.98 9.77 0.05
N ARG A 524 -2.86 8.84 0.98
CA ARG A 524 -2.20 7.55 0.78
C ARG A 524 -2.74 6.57 1.79
N THR A 525 -3.59 5.67 1.35
CA THR A 525 -4.13 4.61 2.20
C THR A 525 -4.11 3.29 1.46
N THR A 526 -4.00 2.21 2.23
CA THR A 526 -4.12 0.85 1.71
C THR A 526 -5.28 0.15 2.39
N GLY A 527 -5.92 -0.76 1.68
CA GLY A 527 -6.99 -1.60 2.23
C GLY A 527 -7.02 -2.95 1.55
N VAL A 528 -7.52 -3.97 2.25
CA VAL A 528 -7.70 -5.31 1.71
C VAL A 528 -9.12 -5.77 2.02
N ALA A 529 -9.95 -5.80 0.97
CA ALA A 529 -11.27 -6.39 1.01
C ALA A 529 -11.19 -7.87 0.61
N VAL A 530 -12.07 -8.68 1.17
CA VAL A 530 -12.22 -10.09 0.86
C VAL A 530 -13.68 -10.35 0.52
N LEU A 531 -13.88 -11.03 -0.61
CA LEU A 531 -15.15 -11.43 -1.14
C LEU A 531 -15.27 -12.94 -1.04
N SER A 532 -16.36 -13.42 -0.45
CA SER A 532 -16.65 -14.84 -0.28
C SER A 532 -18.11 -15.14 -0.65
N LEU A 533 -18.44 -16.39 -0.95
CA LEU A 533 -19.84 -16.81 -1.06
C LEU A 533 -20.40 -17.00 0.35
N ARG A 534 -21.59 -16.46 0.64
CA ARG A 534 -22.23 -16.57 1.97
C ARG A 534 -22.39 -18.01 2.45
N ASP A 535 -22.65 -18.94 1.52
CA ASP A 535 -22.83 -20.36 1.85
C ASP A 535 -21.49 -21.12 1.94
N ARG A 536 -20.38 -20.54 1.46
CA ARG A 536 -19.08 -21.21 1.30
C ARG A 536 -17.92 -20.25 1.55
N GLU A 537 -17.48 -20.19 2.80
CA GLU A 537 -16.37 -19.32 3.22
C GLU A 537 -14.97 -19.84 2.80
N THR A 538 -14.84 -21.10 2.35
CA THR A 538 -13.53 -21.72 2.09
C THR A 538 -12.76 -21.05 0.96
N VAL A 539 -13.46 -20.66 -0.10
CA VAL A 539 -12.88 -20.04 -1.30
C VAL A 539 -13.15 -18.55 -1.25
N GLN A 540 -12.10 -17.76 -1.40
CA GLN A 540 -12.21 -16.31 -1.25
C GLN A 540 -11.36 -15.56 -2.25
N ILE A 541 -11.81 -14.36 -2.62
CA ILE A 541 -11.09 -13.43 -3.48
C ILE A 541 -10.71 -12.20 -2.65
N GLY A 542 -9.43 -11.91 -2.58
CA GLY A 542 -8.87 -10.74 -1.92
C GLY A 542 -8.59 -9.65 -2.94
N ILE A 543 -9.02 -8.43 -2.65
CA ILE A 543 -8.74 -7.24 -3.45
C ILE A 543 -7.98 -6.26 -2.56
N ARG A 544 -6.72 -6.01 -2.91
CA ARG A 544 -5.87 -5.01 -2.27
C ARG A 544 -5.97 -3.70 -3.02
N PHE A 545 -6.34 -2.65 -2.29
CA PHE A 545 -6.41 -1.28 -2.75
C PHE A 545 -5.19 -0.51 -2.26
N GLU A 546 -4.51 0.19 -3.16
CA GLU A 546 -3.51 1.20 -2.84
C GLU A 546 -3.97 2.53 -3.43
N VAL A 547 -4.55 3.37 -2.58
CA VAL A 547 -5.15 4.63 -3.00
C VAL A 547 -4.15 5.76 -2.78
N LYS A 548 -3.93 6.56 -3.83
CA LYS A 548 -3.19 7.82 -3.76
C LYS A 548 -4.14 8.93 -4.21
N CYS A 549 -4.41 9.90 -3.33
CA CYS A 549 -5.37 10.96 -3.61
C CYS A 549 -4.73 12.34 -3.43
N THR A 550 -4.40 13.01 -4.53
CA THR A 550 -3.79 14.35 -4.53
C THR A 550 -4.68 15.34 -5.26
N THR A 551 -4.33 15.70 -6.49
CA THR A 551 -5.17 16.41 -7.47
C THR A 551 -6.02 15.45 -8.31
N LYS A 552 -5.59 14.19 -8.35
CA LYS A 552 -6.30 13.04 -8.91
C LYS A 552 -6.43 11.96 -7.84
N LEU A 553 -7.50 11.16 -7.93
CA LEU A 553 -7.61 9.88 -7.26
C LEU A 553 -6.97 8.83 -8.17
N SER A 554 -5.88 8.19 -7.77
CA SER A 554 -5.42 6.96 -8.41
C SER A 554 -5.53 5.81 -7.43
N CYS A 555 -6.00 4.66 -7.92
CA CYS A 555 -6.19 3.47 -7.12
C CYS A 555 -5.56 2.29 -7.82
N ARG A 556 -4.54 1.68 -7.21
CA ARG A 556 -4.01 0.41 -7.67
C ARG A 556 -4.78 -0.73 -7.01
N MET A 557 -5.40 -1.58 -7.80
CA MET A 557 -6.21 -2.72 -7.34
C MET A 557 -5.51 -4.01 -7.74
N ARG A 558 -5.14 -4.83 -6.76
CA ARG A 558 -4.56 -6.16 -7.00
C ARG A 558 -5.48 -7.25 -6.53
N ILE A 559 -5.71 -8.23 -7.40
CA ILE A 559 -6.63 -9.34 -7.16
C ILE A 559 -5.83 -10.62 -6.88
N ALA A 560 -6.22 -11.34 -5.84
CA ALA A 560 -5.74 -12.68 -5.55
C ALA A 560 -6.86 -13.57 -5.04
N GLY A 561 -6.69 -14.87 -5.22
CA GLY A 561 -7.61 -15.90 -4.75
C GLY A 561 -6.94 -16.78 -3.71
N ARG A 562 -7.74 -17.33 -2.80
CA ARG A 562 -7.36 -18.45 -1.94
C ARG A 562 -8.40 -19.55 -2.04
N LEU A 563 -7.93 -20.79 -2.20
CA LEU A 563 -8.78 -21.97 -2.30
C LEU A 563 -9.11 -22.57 -0.92
N ASP A 564 -8.32 -22.23 0.10
CA ASP A 564 -8.48 -22.62 1.50
C ASP A 564 -7.82 -21.54 2.37
N PRO A 565 -8.31 -21.31 3.61
CA PRO A 565 -7.58 -20.56 4.63
C PRO A 565 -6.12 -20.99 4.83
N THR A 566 -5.77 -22.27 4.61
CA THR A 566 -4.38 -22.76 4.75
C THR A 566 -3.49 -22.43 3.56
N PHE A 567 -4.06 -22.12 2.39
CA PHE A 567 -3.28 -21.75 1.21
C PHE A 567 -2.91 -20.26 1.24
N ALA A 568 -1.73 -19.95 0.71
CA ALA A 568 -1.34 -18.57 0.49
C ALA A 568 -2.22 -17.93 -0.59
N TRP A 569 -2.36 -16.60 -0.51
CA TRP A 569 -2.99 -15.80 -1.55
C TRP A 569 -2.18 -15.86 -2.85
N GLN A 570 -2.84 -16.20 -3.95
CA GLN A 570 -2.24 -16.30 -5.27
C GLN A 570 -2.94 -15.38 -6.26
N THR A 571 -2.18 -14.59 -7.01
CA THR A 571 -2.75 -13.81 -8.12
C THR A 571 -3.24 -14.75 -9.20
N PHE A 572 -4.35 -14.40 -9.85
CA PHE A 572 -4.92 -15.21 -10.92
C PHE A 572 -5.59 -14.32 -11.96
N THR A 573 -5.75 -14.86 -13.16
CA THR A 573 -6.63 -14.32 -14.20
C THR A 573 -7.67 -15.37 -14.55
N SER A 574 -8.79 -14.95 -15.15
CA SER A 574 -9.88 -15.86 -15.54
C SER A 574 -9.37 -16.96 -16.49
N ALA A 575 -8.53 -16.58 -17.47
CA ALA A 575 -7.89 -17.54 -18.38
C ALA A 575 -6.92 -18.48 -17.64
N GLY A 576 -6.08 -17.95 -16.76
CA GLY A 576 -5.14 -18.77 -15.98
C GLY A 576 -5.83 -19.76 -15.05
N LEU A 577 -6.98 -19.37 -14.49
CA LEU A 577 -7.80 -20.24 -13.65
C LEU A 577 -8.45 -21.37 -14.47
N ALA A 578 -8.90 -21.09 -15.70
CA ALA A 578 -9.41 -22.10 -16.62
C ALA A 578 -8.32 -23.11 -17.03
N ASP A 579 -7.12 -22.64 -17.36
CA ASP A 579 -5.98 -23.50 -17.68
C ASP A 579 -5.60 -24.38 -16.50
N PHE A 580 -5.58 -23.82 -15.28
CA PHE A 580 -5.30 -24.57 -14.06
C PHE A 580 -6.36 -25.65 -13.80
N ALA A 581 -7.65 -25.35 -13.99
CA ALA A 581 -8.71 -26.34 -13.88
C ALA A 581 -8.51 -27.51 -14.87
N ASN A 582 -8.15 -27.23 -16.12
CA ASN A 582 -7.87 -28.25 -17.14
C ASN A 582 -6.64 -29.12 -16.79
N GLN A 583 -5.62 -28.52 -16.18
CA GLN A 583 -4.46 -29.26 -15.68
C GLN A 583 -4.84 -30.22 -14.56
N LEU A 584 -5.68 -29.78 -13.60
CA LEU A 584 -6.16 -30.63 -12.51
C LEU A 584 -7.01 -31.80 -13.02
N LEU A 585 -7.86 -31.57 -14.01
CA LEU A 585 -8.64 -32.65 -14.64
C LEU A 585 -7.71 -33.68 -15.30
N THR A 586 -6.68 -33.23 -16.02
CA THR A 586 -5.69 -34.12 -16.64
C THR A 586 -4.92 -34.92 -15.58
N GLN A 587 -4.54 -34.30 -14.47
CA GLN A 587 -3.87 -34.97 -13.35
C GLN A 587 -4.79 -35.97 -12.64
N ALA A 588 -6.06 -35.61 -12.43
CA ALA A 588 -7.06 -36.49 -11.84
C ALA A 588 -7.24 -37.76 -12.68
N ASP A 589 -7.32 -37.63 -14.00
CA ASP A 589 -7.42 -38.76 -14.94
C ASP A 589 -6.20 -39.68 -14.87
N GLN A 590 -4.99 -39.11 -14.74
CA GLN A 590 -3.76 -39.88 -14.60
C GLN A 590 -3.71 -40.64 -13.27
N LEU A 591 -4.03 -39.98 -12.15
CA LEU A 591 -4.09 -40.60 -10.83
C LEU A 591 -5.16 -41.69 -10.77
N GLN A 592 -6.29 -41.49 -11.45
CA GLN A 592 -7.35 -42.49 -11.53
C GLN A 592 -6.87 -43.73 -12.29
N LYS A 593 -6.18 -43.55 -13.43
CA LYS A 593 -5.57 -44.67 -14.18
C LYS A 593 -4.55 -45.42 -13.34
N GLN A 594 -3.69 -44.71 -12.61
CA GLN A 594 -2.71 -45.32 -11.71
C GLN A 594 -3.36 -46.08 -10.55
N THR A 595 -4.43 -45.52 -9.98
CA THR A 595 -5.20 -46.14 -8.90
C THR A 595 -5.80 -47.47 -9.38
N VAL A 596 -6.47 -47.48 -10.53
CA VAL A 596 -7.02 -48.71 -11.14
C VAL A 596 -5.93 -49.75 -11.42
N GLN A 597 -4.76 -49.33 -11.90
CA GLN A 597 -3.62 -50.23 -12.12
C GLN A 597 -3.09 -50.84 -10.82
N ILE A 598 -2.90 -50.03 -9.78
CA ILE A 598 -2.44 -50.51 -8.47
C ILE A 598 -3.47 -51.44 -7.82
N GLU A 599 -4.76 -51.17 -7.95
CA GLU A 599 -5.81 -52.05 -7.45
C GLU A 599 -5.81 -53.41 -8.17
N ALA A 600 -5.70 -53.41 -9.49
CA ALA A 600 -5.57 -54.65 -10.26
C ALA A 600 -4.31 -55.46 -9.89
N LEU A 601 -3.20 -54.79 -9.59
CA LEU A 601 -1.98 -55.45 -9.08
C LEU A 601 -2.17 -55.99 -7.67
N TYR A 602 -2.83 -55.24 -6.79
CA TYR A 602 -3.11 -55.64 -5.41
C TYR A 602 -3.97 -56.90 -5.34
N ASP A 603 -4.99 -56.98 -6.19
CA ASP A 603 -5.89 -58.14 -6.26
C ASP A 603 -5.15 -59.42 -6.67
N ARG A 604 -4.19 -59.29 -7.61
CA ARG A 604 -3.35 -60.39 -8.10
C ARG A 604 -2.15 -60.72 -7.19
N ALA A 605 -1.77 -59.80 -6.31
CA ALA A 605 -0.60 -59.93 -5.45
C ALA A 605 -0.79 -60.93 -4.30
N ASN A 606 0.28 -61.65 -3.98
CA ASN A 606 0.47 -62.50 -2.81
C ASN A 606 0.60 -61.68 -1.51
N THR A 607 0.56 -62.33 -0.34
CA THR A 607 0.51 -61.66 0.97
C THR A 607 1.69 -60.69 1.20
N ASP A 608 2.91 -61.09 0.82
CA ASP A 608 4.11 -60.27 1.01
C ASP A 608 4.12 -59.05 0.07
N THR A 609 3.72 -59.23 -1.20
CA THR A 609 3.63 -58.14 -2.18
C THR A 609 2.51 -57.16 -1.83
N ARG A 610 1.38 -57.64 -1.30
CA ARG A 610 0.30 -56.78 -0.75
C ARG A 610 0.79 -55.88 0.39
N ARG A 611 1.72 -56.35 1.22
CA ARG A 611 2.30 -55.54 2.30
C ARG A 611 3.12 -54.35 1.76
N VAL A 612 3.81 -54.55 0.65
CA VAL A 612 4.60 -53.50 -0.04
C VAL A 612 3.72 -52.55 -0.85
N ILE A 613 2.63 -53.04 -1.47
CA ILE A 613 1.74 -52.23 -2.31
C ILE A 613 0.79 -51.36 -1.48
N ARG A 614 0.40 -51.79 -0.26
CA ARG A 614 -0.58 -51.09 0.58
C ARG A 614 -0.26 -49.60 0.82
N PRO A 615 0.96 -49.19 1.21
CA PRO A 615 1.28 -47.77 1.40
C PRO A 615 1.11 -46.97 0.10
N ARG A 616 1.59 -47.49 -1.03
CA ARG A 616 1.43 -46.82 -2.33
C ARG A 616 -0.03 -46.62 -2.73
N ARG A 617 -0.88 -47.62 -2.43
CA ARG A 617 -2.33 -47.52 -2.66
C ARG A 617 -2.96 -46.43 -1.79
N SER A 618 -2.63 -46.38 -0.50
CA SER A 618 -3.15 -45.31 0.38
C SER A 618 -2.65 -43.94 -0.05
N ASP A 619 -1.40 -43.83 -0.49
CA ASP A 619 -0.82 -42.57 -0.95
C ASP A 619 -1.54 -42.08 -2.21
N LEU A 620 -1.69 -42.93 -3.24
CA LEU A 620 -2.44 -42.58 -4.46
C LEU A 620 -3.89 -42.21 -4.16
N LYS A 621 -4.55 -42.93 -3.26
CA LYS A 621 -5.92 -42.60 -2.86
C LYS A 621 -5.98 -41.22 -2.19
N SER A 622 -5.07 -40.93 -1.27
CA SER A 622 -4.99 -39.62 -0.62
C SER A 622 -4.64 -38.48 -1.59
N GLN A 623 -3.84 -38.76 -2.62
CA GLN A 623 -3.52 -37.80 -3.67
C GLN A 623 -4.73 -37.55 -4.57
N SER A 624 -5.45 -38.61 -4.96
CA SER A 624 -6.69 -38.51 -5.72
C SER A 624 -7.74 -37.69 -4.98
N GLU A 625 -7.96 -37.97 -3.68
CA GLU A 625 -8.89 -37.21 -2.83
C GLU A 625 -8.49 -35.71 -2.76
N ARG A 626 -7.20 -35.42 -2.59
CA ARG A 626 -6.68 -34.04 -2.59
C ARG A 626 -6.89 -33.32 -3.92
N VAL A 627 -6.63 -33.98 -5.05
CA VAL A 627 -6.83 -33.39 -6.38
C VAL A 627 -8.31 -33.16 -6.67
N THR A 628 -9.18 -34.09 -6.29
CA THR A 628 -10.64 -33.91 -6.41
C THR A 628 -11.14 -32.73 -5.58
N GLU A 629 -10.68 -32.61 -4.33
CA GLU A 629 -11.05 -31.48 -3.46
C GLU A 629 -10.53 -30.14 -3.99
N LEU A 630 -9.30 -30.10 -4.50
CA LEU A 630 -8.73 -28.90 -5.12
C LEU A 630 -9.50 -28.52 -6.38
N SER A 631 -9.85 -29.49 -7.23
CA SER A 631 -10.68 -29.27 -8.41
C SER A 631 -12.05 -28.70 -8.06
N ARG A 632 -12.70 -29.19 -6.99
CA ARG A 632 -13.97 -28.64 -6.48
C ARG A 632 -13.82 -27.17 -6.07
N ARG A 633 -12.76 -26.83 -5.34
CA ARG A 633 -12.49 -25.45 -4.88
C ARG A 633 -12.17 -24.51 -6.04
N VAL A 634 -11.46 -24.99 -7.06
CA VAL A 634 -11.19 -24.21 -8.27
C VAL A 634 -12.50 -23.92 -9.02
N ALA A 635 -13.39 -24.90 -9.14
CA ALA A 635 -14.71 -24.68 -9.74
C ALA A 635 -15.54 -23.67 -8.93
N GLU A 636 -15.47 -23.68 -7.60
CA GLU A 636 -16.08 -22.66 -6.74
C GLU A 636 -15.48 -21.28 -6.98
N LEU A 637 -14.14 -21.18 -7.10
CA LEU A 637 -13.47 -19.91 -7.40
C LEU A 637 -13.86 -19.38 -8.78
N GLN A 638 -14.00 -20.25 -9.79
CA GLN A 638 -14.49 -19.88 -11.13
C GLN A 638 -15.93 -19.38 -11.07
N SER A 639 -16.80 -20.05 -10.31
CA SER A 639 -18.19 -19.61 -10.12
C SER A 639 -18.27 -18.25 -9.43
N LEU A 640 -17.48 -18.05 -8.38
CA LEU A 640 -17.41 -16.76 -7.67
C LEU A 640 -16.86 -15.66 -8.60
N THR A 641 -15.82 -15.95 -9.39
CA THR A 641 -15.25 -15.00 -10.36
C THR A 641 -16.30 -14.59 -11.40
N ALA A 642 -17.00 -15.56 -11.99
CA ALA A 642 -18.04 -15.29 -12.99
C ALA A 642 -19.20 -14.48 -12.40
N LEU A 643 -19.62 -14.80 -11.18
CA LEU A 643 -20.66 -14.04 -10.47
C LEU A 643 -20.23 -12.59 -10.27
N LEU A 644 -19.02 -12.36 -9.76
CA LEU A 644 -18.49 -11.01 -9.52
C LEU A 644 -18.35 -10.20 -10.82
N GLN A 645 -17.85 -10.80 -11.90
CA GLN A 645 -17.68 -10.12 -13.20
C GLN A 645 -18.97 -9.54 -13.77
N THR A 646 -20.11 -10.16 -13.52
CA THR A 646 -21.38 -9.78 -14.14
C THR A 646 -22.07 -8.59 -13.48
N THR A 647 -21.79 -8.36 -12.20
CA THR A 647 -22.64 -7.52 -11.33
C THR A 647 -21.83 -6.59 -10.44
N THR A 648 -20.59 -6.94 -10.12
CA THR A 648 -19.83 -6.23 -9.10
C THR A 648 -19.29 -4.91 -9.63
N LYS A 649 -19.70 -3.84 -8.95
CA LYS A 649 -19.16 -2.50 -9.17
C LYS A 649 -18.53 -1.98 -7.89
N VAL A 650 -17.40 -1.31 -8.04
CA VAL A 650 -16.69 -0.62 -6.96
C VAL A 650 -16.99 0.86 -7.06
N HIS A 651 -17.51 1.42 -5.97
CA HIS A 651 -17.87 2.82 -5.84
C HIS A 651 -16.85 3.55 -4.97
N PHE A 652 -16.26 4.60 -5.52
CA PHE A 652 -15.40 5.53 -4.82
C PHE A 652 -16.17 6.82 -4.52
N LYS A 653 -16.26 7.19 -3.24
CA LYS A 653 -16.80 8.47 -2.79
C LYS A 653 -15.70 9.25 -2.09
N ILE A 654 -15.46 10.47 -2.55
CA ILE A 654 -14.60 11.43 -1.85
C ILE A 654 -15.45 12.61 -1.43
N PHE A 655 -15.35 12.98 -0.16
CA PHE A 655 -16.06 14.13 0.37
C PHE A 655 -15.18 14.93 1.32
N VAL A 656 -15.52 16.20 1.51
CA VAL A 656 -14.90 17.09 2.49
C VAL A 656 -15.92 17.36 3.60
N GLU A 657 -15.53 17.09 4.84
CA GLU A 657 -16.32 17.43 6.01
C GLU A 657 -16.24 18.93 6.28
N TRP A 658 -17.37 19.63 6.16
CA TRP A 658 -17.53 20.99 6.67
C TRP A 658 -18.22 20.96 8.04
N PRO A 659 -18.10 22.02 8.85
CA PRO A 659 -18.75 22.09 10.17
C PRO A 659 -20.27 21.91 10.13
N ASP A 660 -20.92 22.20 9.00
CA ASP A 660 -22.37 22.14 8.81
C ASP A 660 -22.85 21.03 7.85
N MET A 661 -22.05 20.61 6.88
CA MET A 661 -22.44 19.57 5.91
C MET A 661 -21.26 18.89 5.20
N GLU A 662 -21.50 17.74 4.57
CA GLU A 662 -20.52 17.10 3.70
C GLU A 662 -20.58 17.68 2.29
N GLN A 663 -19.42 18.08 1.74
CA GLN A 663 -19.29 18.43 0.33
C GLN A 663 -18.75 17.23 -0.45
N ILE A 664 -19.59 16.65 -1.31
CA ILE A 664 -19.17 15.53 -2.17
C ILE A 664 -18.31 16.06 -3.32
N ILE A 665 -17.07 15.60 -3.41
CA ILE A 665 -16.11 15.95 -4.46
C ILE A 665 -16.16 14.94 -5.60
N LEU A 666 -16.09 13.64 -5.26
CA LEU A 666 -16.23 12.54 -6.21
C LEU A 666 -17.40 11.68 -5.77
N THR A 667 -18.27 11.38 -6.71
CA THR A 667 -19.35 10.39 -6.56
C THR A 667 -19.30 9.43 -7.74
N GLN A 668 -19.65 8.17 -7.49
CA GLN A 668 -19.92 7.21 -8.57
C GLN A 668 -21.35 6.74 -8.41
N GLN A 669 -22.24 7.24 -9.27
CA GLN A 669 -23.66 6.84 -9.29
C GLN A 669 -23.84 5.81 -10.41
N GLY A 670 -24.49 4.70 -10.07
CA GLY A 670 -24.76 3.58 -10.97
C GLY A 670 -26.16 3.59 -11.56
#